data_AF-A0A9W9CC98-F1
#
_entry.id   AF-A0A9W9CC98-F1
#
_cell.length_a   1.000
_cell.length_b   1.000
_cell.length_c   1.000
_cell.angle_alpha   90.00
_cell.angle_beta   90.00
_cell.angle_gamma   90.00
#
_symmetry.space_group_name_H-M   'P 1'
#
loop_
_entity.id
_entity.type
_entity.pdbx_description
1 polymer ?
#
loop_
_entity_poly.entity_id
_entity_poly.type
_entity_poly.pdbx_seq_one_letter_code
_entity_poly.pdbx_strand_id
1 'polypeptide(L)'
;MGEDMVSTRRLLEQDPNAKWGFIVYRCTYERDDQWARFLQYLNTRTRLRLEEQGNGDLFERIDWQVQEDRESFDHAGPRALRRHFTEEVLPTLPNPSTSRHHAFVAVYQLTLHRTLTKAPPAEEFDAYGMGFVTLVSRHENEAIVLAYLALGVLVAVIWTGRARVFRDEEQPLLRPSSPNDTIVNPEDHLLRPQLPSEDSSSSTIYSLSQDLDPQKYEIRILRLHAGVPGCKLEASLQIESLGPDIKPSPYEALSYVWAEIPGEAEIRVDGIQHKITRNLGQALEQFRYSDRDRLLWVDAICINQNHSIERGHQVRLMGTVYARASGVLIWLGAETHDSAQAMRDLETLSEDKHFRQLSFFGSVDDASGDWVPAPTERINPLENLMKRTYWSRVWVVQEIVRSRNATLICGSSSISWDTCLKVRDNWPKHSRTCCNAECTVIDPRMRRVMNWLNSSWKKYSSNNSDLLSTLNQTRALAASDPHDKIFGALGLVDDDPSLLDPDYDSPYTVVFTEWTSHIFKTTQTLDSLLHTNFLLRSPDIPSWVPDWSQYNPKVRFQAERLEHHRHVYNSFNSGGSSGLGSRYFSNGKLLRLGCVHLGTVSSIGQRLVYDREENLTDDQNQIGAIKKWNEVLNTWAHVAGLPDAGVATYPAGNTYKDAYWRTLISDHITEVGTYLGTRISANDYHRYESWRQWFSELVQQPDERKTAFYKDCLGENRDHDRFDWTIMNMNYGRRMFRINNGMIGMGSADMLQGDRVVILCGGRTPFLVRPVDPESASKGQAHQIIGYAYVHGIMHGEAAPANDEGWDIISFV
;
A
#
# COMPACT_ATOMS: atom_id res chain seq x y z
N MET A 1 22.00 -14.13 5.90
CA MET A 1 22.21 -13.62 7.28
C MET A 1 23.53 -14.14 7.88
N GLY A 2 23.90 -15.42 7.72
CA GLY A 2 25.12 -15.99 8.31
C GLY A 2 26.47 -15.60 7.66
N GLU A 3 26.51 -15.32 6.36
CA GLU A 3 27.80 -15.12 5.65
C GLU A 3 28.51 -13.79 5.98
N ASP A 4 27.78 -12.71 6.24
CA ASP A 4 28.37 -11.37 6.47
C ASP A 4 28.86 -11.15 7.91
N MET A 5 28.22 -11.81 8.89
CA MET A 5 28.71 -11.84 10.27
C MET A 5 29.95 -12.72 10.41
N VAL A 6 30.00 -13.83 9.67
CA VAL A 6 31.20 -14.68 9.58
C VAL A 6 32.33 -13.94 8.86
N SER A 7 32.05 -13.18 7.80
CA SER A 7 33.07 -12.38 7.11
C SER A 7 33.60 -11.23 7.99
N THR A 8 32.71 -10.55 8.71
CA THR A 8 33.07 -9.47 9.65
C THR A 8 33.89 -10.02 10.81
N ARG A 9 33.49 -11.14 11.42
CA ARG A 9 34.26 -11.79 12.48
C ARG A 9 35.65 -12.20 12.00
N ARG A 10 35.76 -12.82 10.81
CA ARG A 10 37.08 -13.14 10.21
C ARG A 10 37.96 -11.91 10.00
N LEU A 11 37.39 -10.79 9.54
CA LEU A 11 38.13 -9.54 9.36
C LEU A 11 38.65 -8.98 10.69
N LEU A 12 37.80 -9.01 11.73
CA LEU A 12 38.16 -8.55 13.07
C LEU A 12 39.16 -9.49 13.77
N GLU A 13 39.15 -10.78 13.47
CA GLU A 13 40.13 -11.76 13.95
C GLU A 13 41.49 -11.62 13.24
N GLN A 14 41.51 -11.25 11.96
CA GLN A 14 42.73 -11.08 11.17
C GLN A 14 43.48 -9.77 11.50
N ASP A 15 42.75 -8.72 11.86
CA ASP A 15 43.31 -7.45 12.27
C ASP A 15 42.67 -6.99 13.60
N PRO A 16 43.40 -7.06 14.73
CA PRO A 16 42.90 -6.63 16.04
C PRO A 16 42.48 -5.16 16.12
N ASN A 17 42.98 -4.30 15.23
CA ASN A 17 42.66 -2.87 15.19
C ASN A 17 41.54 -2.55 14.20
N ALA A 18 41.10 -3.51 13.40
CA ALA A 18 40.03 -3.28 12.44
C ALA A 18 38.73 -2.89 13.15
N LYS A 19 38.04 -1.91 12.58
CA LYS A 19 36.68 -1.51 12.97
C LYS A 19 35.71 -1.92 11.89
N TRP A 20 34.42 -1.97 12.22
CA TRP A 20 33.39 -2.38 11.27
C TRP A 20 32.10 -1.59 11.52
N GLY A 21 31.31 -1.39 10.49
CA GLY A 21 30.04 -0.69 10.60
C GLY A 21 29.53 -0.27 9.23
N PHE A 22 28.44 0.49 9.22
CA PHE A 22 27.85 1.01 7.99
C PHE A 22 28.28 2.45 7.76
N ILE A 23 28.34 2.86 6.50
CA ILE A 23 28.54 4.27 6.15
C ILE A 23 27.23 5.02 6.36
N VAL A 24 27.26 6.09 7.14
CA VAL A 24 26.08 6.89 7.48
C VAL A 24 26.29 8.33 7.02
N TYR A 25 25.43 8.85 6.16
CA TYR A 25 25.38 10.26 5.79
C TYR A 25 24.41 10.99 6.70
N ARG A 26 24.90 12.07 7.31
CA ARG A 26 24.07 13.03 8.00
C ARG A 26 23.55 14.04 6.99
N CYS A 27 22.27 13.92 6.62
CA CYS A 27 21.65 14.76 5.61
C CYS A 27 20.78 15.88 6.21
N THR A 28 20.91 16.12 7.51
CA THR A 28 20.20 17.19 8.22
C THR A 28 21.02 17.72 9.38
N TYR A 29 21.07 19.05 9.49
CA TYR A 29 21.86 19.72 10.51
C TYR A 29 21.05 20.70 11.37
N GLU A 30 19.72 20.69 11.26
CA GLU A 30 18.86 21.66 11.94
C GLU A 30 18.90 21.53 13.48
N ARG A 31 19.14 20.32 14.02
CA ARG A 31 19.13 20.01 15.46
C ARG A 31 20.20 18.99 15.85
N ASP A 32 21.37 19.49 16.29
CA ASP A 32 22.51 18.66 16.73
C ASP A 32 22.16 17.78 17.94
N ASP A 33 21.27 18.24 18.82
CA ASP A 33 20.79 17.47 19.98
C ASP A 33 20.00 16.22 19.56
N GLN A 34 19.21 16.33 18.49
CA GLN A 34 18.47 15.21 17.92
C GLN A 34 19.41 14.19 17.27
N TRP A 35 20.43 14.66 16.56
CA TRP A 35 21.45 13.80 15.97
C TRP A 35 22.19 12.97 17.03
N ALA A 36 22.62 13.61 18.13
CA ALA A 36 23.28 12.92 19.24
C ALA A 36 22.38 11.84 19.87
N ARG A 37 21.10 12.16 20.10
CA ARG A 37 20.12 11.19 20.61
C ARG A 37 19.87 10.03 19.64
N PHE A 38 19.90 10.29 18.35
CA PHE A 38 19.74 9.27 17.32
C PHE A 38 20.91 8.29 17.32
N LEU A 39 22.16 8.77 17.39
CA LEU A 39 23.33 7.92 17.51
C LEU A 39 23.32 7.10 18.81
N GLN A 40 22.88 7.69 19.92
CA GLN A 40 22.69 6.97 21.17
C GLN A 40 21.68 5.83 21.01
N TYR A 41 20.52 6.13 20.42
CA TYR A 41 19.47 5.14 20.15
C TYR A 41 19.98 3.99 19.25
N LEU A 42 20.69 4.35 18.19
CA LEU A 42 21.31 3.41 17.25
C LEU A 42 22.29 2.45 17.95
N ASN A 43 23.17 3.00 18.78
CA ASN A 43 24.15 2.25 19.55
C ASN A 43 23.49 1.30 20.55
N THR A 44 22.54 1.80 21.35
CA THR A 44 21.82 0.98 22.33
C THR A 44 21.13 -0.22 21.67
N ARG A 45 20.44 -0.01 20.54
CA ARG A 45 19.76 -1.10 19.83
C ARG A 45 20.72 -2.10 19.22
N THR A 46 21.78 -1.61 18.59
CA THR A 46 22.80 -2.46 17.96
C THR A 46 23.45 -3.38 18.97
N ARG A 47 23.77 -2.87 20.17
CA ARG A 47 24.26 -3.67 21.29
C ARG A 47 23.28 -4.76 21.71
N LEU A 48 22.03 -4.39 22.02
CA LEU A 48 21.00 -5.35 22.46
C LEU A 48 20.78 -6.48 21.45
N ARG A 49 20.79 -6.16 20.15
CA ARG A 49 20.60 -7.17 19.09
C ARG A 49 21.81 -8.09 18.93
N LEU A 50 23.02 -7.56 19.03
CA LEU A 50 24.24 -8.36 19.01
C LEU A 50 24.29 -9.31 20.22
N GLU A 51 23.91 -8.83 21.41
CA GLU A 51 23.81 -9.64 22.63
C GLU A 51 22.80 -10.79 22.47
N GLU A 52 21.60 -10.51 21.95
CA GLU A 52 20.55 -11.51 21.67
C GLU A 52 21.03 -12.61 20.70
N GLN A 53 21.89 -12.25 19.74
CA GLN A 53 22.44 -13.17 18.74
C GLN A 53 23.77 -13.83 19.16
N GLY A 54 24.21 -13.65 20.41
CA GLY A 54 25.48 -14.20 20.92
C GLY A 54 26.74 -13.57 20.30
N ASN A 55 26.63 -12.38 19.73
CA ASN A 55 27.70 -11.62 19.08
C ASN A 55 27.99 -10.27 19.78
N GLY A 56 27.66 -10.15 21.07
CA GLY A 56 27.84 -8.91 21.83
C GLY A 56 29.28 -8.38 21.84
N ASP A 57 30.26 -9.27 21.72
CA ASP A 57 31.70 -8.97 21.63
C ASP A 57 32.05 -8.07 20.42
N LEU A 58 31.26 -8.13 19.35
CA LEU A 58 31.51 -7.33 18.15
C LEU A 58 31.15 -5.85 18.34
N PHE A 59 30.30 -5.52 19.31
CA PHE A 59 29.82 -4.15 19.52
C PHE A 59 30.95 -3.18 19.90
N GLU A 60 31.93 -3.65 20.68
CA GLU A 60 33.10 -2.87 21.14
C GLU A 60 33.94 -2.32 19.97
N ARG A 61 33.79 -2.89 18.77
CA ARG A 61 34.60 -2.56 17.59
C ARG A 61 33.79 -1.92 16.47
N ILE A 62 32.57 -1.46 16.75
CA ILE A 62 31.71 -0.83 15.77
C ILE A 62 32.14 0.63 15.48
N ASP A 63 32.06 1.04 14.21
CA ASP A 63 32.33 2.39 13.72
C ASP A 63 31.35 2.74 12.60
N TRP A 64 30.45 3.69 12.88
CA TRP A 64 29.39 4.10 11.96
C TRP A 64 29.86 5.03 10.84
N GLN A 65 31.17 5.31 10.72
CA GLN A 65 31.81 6.11 9.67
C GLN A 65 30.89 7.22 9.12
N VAL A 66 30.49 8.13 10.02
CA VAL A 66 29.52 9.17 9.70
C VAL A 66 30.19 10.18 8.77
N GLN A 67 29.59 10.40 7.60
CA GLN A 67 29.98 11.44 6.67
C GLN A 67 29.28 12.74 7.10
N GLU A 68 30.08 13.70 7.61
CA GLU A 68 29.61 15.01 8.02
C GLU A 68 30.30 16.10 7.20
N ASP A 69 29.51 16.76 6.37
CA ASP A 69 29.85 18.00 5.67
C ASP A 69 28.54 18.76 5.50
N ARG A 70 28.37 19.83 6.26
CA ARG A 70 27.13 20.61 6.25
C ARG A 70 26.92 21.30 4.90
N GLU A 71 28.00 21.72 4.22
CA GLU A 71 27.87 22.40 2.93
C GLU A 71 27.50 21.43 1.81
N SER A 72 28.03 20.21 1.87
CA SER A 72 27.82 19.20 0.83
C SER A 72 26.61 18.30 1.05
N PHE A 73 26.21 18.02 2.30
CA PHE A 73 25.23 16.97 2.62
C PHE A 73 23.93 17.44 3.25
N ASP A 74 23.83 18.68 3.73
CA ASP A 74 22.55 19.17 4.26
C ASP A 74 21.50 19.19 3.15
N HIS A 75 20.42 18.42 3.35
CA HIS A 75 19.37 18.19 2.35
C HIS A 75 19.82 17.52 1.03
N ALA A 76 21.03 16.96 0.95
CA ALA A 76 21.53 16.36 -0.27
C ALA A 76 20.73 15.12 -0.70
N GLY A 77 20.35 15.07 -1.98
CA GLY A 77 19.57 13.99 -2.55
C GLY A 77 20.37 12.68 -2.76
N PRO A 78 19.69 11.53 -2.90
CA PRO A 78 20.33 10.21 -3.03
C PRO A 78 21.38 10.10 -4.15
N ARG A 79 21.18 10.80 -5.28
CA ARG A 79 22.14 10.81 -6.39
C ARG A 79 23.47 11.46 -6.04
N ALA A 80 23.46 12.59 -5.35
CA ALA A 80 24.67 13.28 -4.89
C ALA A 80 25.42 12.41 -3.87
N LEU A 81 24.69 11.85 -2.90
CA LEU A 81 25.25 10.94 -1.91
C LEU A 81 25.83 9.67 -2.54
N ARG A 82 25.16 9.11 -3.57
CA ARG A 82 25.63 7.91 -4.28
C ARG A 82 26.90 8.16 -5.06
N ARG A 83 27.00 9.33 -5.71
CA ARG A 83 28.23 9.75 -6.40
C ARG A 83 29.38 9.85 -5.41
N HIS A 84 29.22 10.63 -4.35
CA HIS A 84 30.25 10.78 -3.31
C HIS A 84 30.61 9.43 -2.67
N PHE A 85 29.62 8.59 -2.36
CA PHE A 85 29.87 7.26 -1.81
C PHE A 85 30.69 6.39 -2.76
N THR A 86 30.38 6.38 -4.05
CA THR A 86 31.03 5.48 -5.02
C THR A 86 32.41 5.98 -5.44
N GLU A 87 32.57 7.28 -5.61
CA GLU A 87 33.79 7.90 -6.14
C GLU A 87 34.81 8.20 -5.04
N GLU A 88 34.37 8.56 -3.82
CA GLU A 88 35.24 9.08 -2.78
C GLU A 88 35.31 8.18 -1.54
N VAL A 89 34.18 7.62 -1.08
CA VAL A 89 34.16 6.81 0.15
C VAL A 89 34.57 5.36 -0.12
N LEU A 90 33.91 4.68 -1.07
CA LEU A 90 34.08 3.25 -1.33
C LEU A 90 35.54 2.84 -1.63
N PRO A 91 36.35 3.60 -2.38
CA PRO A 91 37.76 3.26 -2.62
C PRO A 91 38.64 3.28 -1.36
N THR A 92 38.21 3.96 -0.30
CA THR A 92 38.97 4.08 0.96
C THR A 92 38.68 2.96 1.96
N LEU A 93 37.63 2.17 1.72
CA LEU A 93 37.15 1.18 2.67
C LEU A 93 37.99 -0.10 2.68
N PRO A 94 38.26 -0.69 3.86
CA PRO A 94 38.85 -2.01 3.95
C PRO A 94 37.83 -3.04 3.44
N ASN A 95 38.11 -3.61 2.27
CA ASN A 95 37.29 -4.60 1.56
C ASN A 95 35.95 -4.04 1.02
N PRO A 96 35.96 -3.26 -0.07
CA PRO A 96 34.75 -2.65 -0.65
C PRO A 96 33.79 -3.67 -1.30
N SER A 97 34.20 -4.93 -1.44
CA SER A 97 33.41 -6.02 -2.04
C SER A 97 32.45 -6.72 -1.08
N THR A 98 32.47 -6.40 0.21
CA THR A 98 31.53 -7.00 1.17
C THR A 98 30.10 -6.52 0.93
N SER A 99 29.11 -7.40 1.14
CA SER A 99 27.68 -7.10 0.96
C SER A 99 27.21 -5.87 1.75
N ARG A 100 27.82 -5.58 2.92
CA ARG A 100 27.54 -4.36 3.71
C ARG A 100 27.81 -3.04 2.98
N HIS A 101 28.66 -3.02 1.95
CA HIS A 101 29.00 -1.82 1.16
C HIS A 101 28.20 -1.73 -0.16
N HIS A 102 27.19 -2.60 -0.36
CA HIS A 102 26.26 -2.45 -1.49
C HIS A 102 25.29 -1.28 -1.31
N ALA A 103 25.13 -0.78 -0.09
CA ALA A 103 24.30 0.37 0.22
C ALA A 103 24.89 1.17 1.39
N PHE A 104 24.45 2.41 1.54
CA PHE A 104 24.79 3.28 2.66
C PHE A 104 23.54 3.89 3.28
N VAL A 105 23.66 4.34 4.52
CA VAL A 105 22.57 4.95 5.27
C VAL A 105 22.57 6.45 5.03
N ALA A 106 21.41 7.04 4.78
CA ALA A 106 21.18 8.47 4.71
C ALA A 106 20.11 8.86 5.75
N VAL A 107 20.42 9.86 6.57
CA VAL A 107 19.53 10.29 7.65
C VAL A 107 19.03 11.71 7.38
N TYR A 108 17.80 11.79 6.90
CA TYR A 108 17.08 13.03 6.64
C TYR A 108 16.26 13.48 7.85
N GLN A 109 15.79 14.73 7.85
CA GLN A 109 15.07 15.34 8.96
C GLN A 109 13.81 14.57 9.39
N LEU A 110 12.99 14.15 8.42
CA LEU A 110 11.78 13.35 8.69
C LEU A 110 12.11 12.04 9.41
N THR A 111 13.19 11.41 8.98
CA THR A 111 13.66 10.09 9.42
C THR A 111 14.30 10.18 10.81
N LEU A 112 15.09 11.22 11.05
CA LEU A 112 15.63 11.58 12.36
C LEU A 112 14.50 11.85 13.37
N HIS A 113 13.53 12.68 12.99
CA HIS A 113 12.39 13.01 13.85
C HIS A 113 11.56 11.78 14.20
N ARG A 114 11.19 10.95 13.22
CA ARG A 114 10.43 9.70 13.44
C ARG A 114 11.13 8.75 14.41
N THR A 115 12.45 8.62 14.30
CA THR A 115 13.24 7.75 15.19
C THR A 115 13.18 8.22 16.64
N LEU A 116 13.19 9.53 16.85
CA LEU A 116 13.23 10.09 18.21
C LEU A 116 11.86 10.23 18.87
N THR A 117 10.78 10.35 18.10
CA THR A 117 9.44 10.64 18.63
C THR A 117 8.44 9.50 18.48
N LYS A 118 8.66 8.56 17.55
CA LYS A 118 7.70 7.50 17.21
C LYS A 118 8.25 6.07 17.35
N ALA A 119 9.56 5.90 17.58
CA ALA A 119 10.11 4.57 17.79
C ALA A 119 9.66 4.01 19.16
N PRO A 120 9.23 2.74 19.24
CA PRO A 120 8.96 2.10 20.52
C PRO A 120 10.24 2.01 21.37
N PRO A 121 10.13 1.75 22.68
CA PRO A 121 11.27 1.40 23.53
C PRO A 121 12.14 0.32 22.85
N ALA A 122 13.46 0.37 23.06
CA ALA A 122 14.40 -0.50 22.34
C ALA A 122 14.13 -2.00 22.60
N GLU A 123 13.45 -2.32 23.70
CA GLU A 123 13.06 -3.64 24.17
C GLU A 123 11.76 -4.16 23.51
N GLU A 124 10.90 -3.28 22.99
CA GLU A 124 9.56 -3.61 22.45
C GLU A 124 9.54 -3.71 20.91
N PHE A 125 10.72 -3.78 20.31
CA PHE A 125 10.90 -3.70 18.87
C PHE A 125 10.65 -5.07 18.20
N ASP A 126 9.64 -5.18 17.32
CA ASP A 126 9.48 -6.36 16.44
C ASP A 126 10.36 -6.25 15.18
N ALA A 127 10.73 -7.37 14.56
CA ALA A 127 11.61 -7.40 13.38
C ALA A 127 11.00 -6.76 12.12
N TYR A 128 9.79 -6.19 12.21
CA TYR A 128 8.91 -5.88 11.08
C TYR A 128 8.15 -4.53 11.18
N GLY A 129 8.47 -3.66 12.14
CA GLY A 129 7.83 -2.35 12.31
C GLY A 129 8.59 -1.11 11.79
N MET A 130 8.12 -0.44 10.73
CA MET A 130 8.54 0.92 10.30
C MET A 130 10.06 1.26 10.30
N GLY A 131 10.70 1.29 9.13
CA GLY A 131 12.11 1.71 9.00
C GLY A 131 12.40 3.13 9.49
N PHE A 132 13.56 3.30 10.13
CA PHE A 132 14.01 4.50 10.87
C PHE A 132 15.15 5.24 10.18
N VAL A 133 15.66 4.71 9.06
CA VAL A 133 16.70 5.34 8.24
C VAL A 133 16.42 5.13 6.76
N THR A 134 16.96 6.00 5.90
CA THR A 134 16.92 5.78 4.46
C THR A 134 18.16 4.99 4.06
N LEU A 135 17.98 3.88 3.37
CA LEU A 135 19.06 3.07 2.81
C LEU A 135 19.13 3.34 1.31
N VAL A 136 20.30 3.76 0.84
CA VAL A 136 20.55 4.11 -0.56
C VAL A 136 21.51 3.08 -1.15
N SER A 137 21.06 2.35 -2.17
CA SER A 137 21.96 1.45 -2.91
C SER A 137 23.04 2.23 -3.64
N ARG A 138 24.24 1.65 -3.72
CA ARG A 138 25.34 2.14 -4.57
C ARG A 138 25.01 2.08 -6.06
N HIS A 139 24.09 1.21 -6.46
CA HIS A 139 23.69 1.02 -7.86
C HIS A 139 22.45 1.86 -8.17
N GLU A 140 22.49 2.65 -9.24
CA GLU A 140 21.36 3.55 -9.61
C GLU A 140 20.06 2.79 -9.93
N ASN A 141 20.14 1.54 -10.38
CA ASN A 141 19.00 0.70 -10.74
C ASN A 141 18.37 -0.04 -9.54
N GLU A 142 18.92 0.11 -8.33
CA GLU A 142 18.42 -0.53 -7.12
C GLU A 142 17.68 0.45 -6.22
N ALA A 143 16.62 -0.02 -5.57
CA ALA A 143 15.69 0.82 -4.84
C ALA A 143 16.31 1.46 -3.58
N ILE A 144 15.78 2.64 -3.24
CA ILE A 144 15.96 3.26 -1.92
C ILE A 144 14.96 2.60 -0.97
N VAL A 145 15.38 2.28 0.25
CA VAL A 145 14.52 1.55 1.19
C VAL A 145 14.53 2.26 2.53
N LEU A 146 13.37 2.41 3.17
CA LEU A 146 13.35 2.74 4.59
C LEU A 146 13.74 1.48 5.37
N ALA A 147 14.91 1.51 6.00
CA ALA A 147 15.51 0.35 6.64
C ALA A 147 15.56 0.50 8.16
N TYR A 148 15.71 -0.64 8.80
CA TYR A 148 15.98 -0.77 10.22
C TYR A 148 17.47 -0.73 10.42
N LEU A 149 17.93 0.12 11.32
CA LEU A 149 19.31 0.07 11.76
C LEU A 149 19.39 -0.85 12.98
N ALA A 150 19.33 -2.16 12.70
CA ALA A 150 19.65 -3.24 13.63
C ALA A 150 20.36 -4.34 12.84
N LEU A 151 21.41 -4.90 13.44
CA LEU A 151 22.45 -5.64 12.72
C LEU A 151 22.01 -6.93 12.01
N GLY A 152 20.76 -7.37 12.21
CA GLY A 152 20.17 -8.50 11.49
C GLY A 152 19.42 -8.17 10.19
N VAL A 153 19.16 -6.90 9.87
CA VAL A 153 18.17 -6.55 8.81
C VAL A 153 18.80 -6.05 7.50
N LEU A 154 20.02 -5.51 7.53
CA LEU A 154 20.66 -4.97 6.32
C LEU A 154 21.05 -6.04 5.29
N VAL A 155 21.27 -7.29 5.72
CA VAL A 155 21.63 -8.41 4.82
C VAL A 155 20.38 -9.09 4.23
N ALA A 156 19.22 -8.98 4.87
CA ALA A 156 17.98 -9.62 4.40
C ALA A 156 17.27 -8.82 3.28
N VAL A 157 17.62 -7.55 3.08
CA VAL A 157 16.97 -6.68 2.08
C VAL A 157 17.58 -6.85 0.66
N ILE A 158 18.75 -7.49 0.54
CA ILE A 158 19.42 -7.69 -0.76
C ILE A 158 18.88 -8.94 -1.52
N TRP A 159 17.89 -9.67 -0.97
CA TRP A 159 17.20 -10.75 -1.70
C TRP A 159 15.70 -10.45 -1.90
N THR A 160 15.36 -10.13 -3.15
CA THR A 160 14.06 -10.27 -3.84
C THR A 160 12.78 -9.68 -3.20
N GLY A 161 12.54 -8.37 -3.40
CA GLY A 161 11.17 -7.84 -3.47
C GLY A 161 10.94 -6.42 -2.98
N ARG A 162 10.65 -5.51 -3.92
CA ARG A 162 9.97 -4.20 -3.79
C ARG A 162 10.38 -3.30 -2.62
N ALA A 163 11.15 -2.26 -2.94
CA ALA A 163 11.26 -1.07 -2.10
C ALA A 163 11.12 0.22 -2.93
N ARG A 164 10.78 1.30 -2.24
CA ARG A 164 10.25 2.57 -2.75
C ARG A 164 11.32 3.37 -3.51
N VAL A 165 11.23 3.45 -4.83
CA VAL A 165 12.09 4.35 -5.63
C VAL A 165 11.66 5.79 -5.35
N PHE A 166 12.47 6.56 -4.61
CA PHE A 166 12.38 8.02 -4.63
C PHE A 166 13.05 8.50 -5.93
N ARG A 167 12.33 9.28 -6.76
CA ARG A 167 12.91 9.93 -7.95
C ARG A 167 13.40 11.33 -7.57
N ASP A 168 14.49 11.75 -8.20
CA ASP A 168 15.41 12.85 -7.88
C ASP A 168 14.84 14.31 -7.86
N GLU A 169 13.52 14.54 -7.84
CA GLU A 169 12.93 15.90 -7.86
C GLU A 169 12.25 16.32 -6.53
N GLU A 170 12.17 15.45 -5.52
CA GLU A 170 11.67 15.84 -4.18
C GLU A 170 12.82 16.30 -3.27
N GLN A 171 13.11 17.62 -3.25
CA GLN A 171 13.86 18.19 -2.12
C GLN A 171 13.01 18.08 -0.84
N PRO A 172 13.57 17.68 0.31
CA PRO A 172 12.89 17.75 1.60
C PRO A 172 12.82 19.22 2.05
N LEU A 173 11.70 19.89 1.72
CA LEU A 173 11.36 21.28 2.03
C LEU A 173 11.50 21.64 3.51
N LEU A 174 12.27 22.69 3.84
CA LEU A 174 12.05 23.52 5.04
C LEU A 174 12.55 24.98 4.86
N ARG A 175 11.64 25.97 4.86
CA ARG A 175 11.43 26.99 5.93
C ARG A 175 10.45 28.12 5.54
N PRO A 176 9.82 28.79 6.53
CA PRO A 176 8.89 29.92 6.34
C PRO A 176 9.64 31.25 6.10
N SER A 177 9.10 32.09 5.21
CA SER A 177 9.67 33.36 4.78
C SER A 177 9.41 34.52 5.75
N SER A 178 10.44 35.34 5.98
CA SER A 178 10.36 36.73 6.47
C SER A 178 10.77 37.67 5.32
N PRO A 179 10.20 38.88 5.21
CA PRO A 179 10.14 39.62 3.96
C PRO A 179 11.34 40.56 3.81
N ASN A 180 11.95 40.51 2.63
CA ASN A 180 12.95 41.39 2.02
C ASN A 180 14.24 40.65 1.75
N ASP A 181 14.32 40.04 0.56
CA ASP A 181 15.46 40.21 -0.32
C ASP A 181 15.06 39.81 -1.74
N THR A 182 15.34 40.70 -2.67
CA THR A 182 15.09 40.53 -4.11
C THR A 182 16.34 39.89 -4.69
N ILE A 183 16.34 38.59 -5.00
CA ILE A 183 17.35 37.95 -5.85
C ILE A 183 16.73 36.78 -6.64
N VAL A 184 16.84 36.94 -7.97
CA VAL A 184 17.06 35.96 -9.04
C VAL A 184 16.97 34.47 -8.70
N ASN A 185 16.07 33.79 -9.41
CA ASN A 185 15.75 32.37 -9.36
C ASN A 185 16.91 31.48 -9.88
N PRO A 186 17.43 30.53 -9.09
CA PRO A 186 18.28 29.45 -9.57
C PRO A 186 17.48 28.14 -9.63
N GLU A 187 16.57 28.03 -10.60
CA GLU A 187 15.90 26.78 -10.98
C GLU A 187 16.08 26.53 -12.49
N ASP A 188 17.33 26.42 -12.92
CA ASP A 188 17.68 25.72 -14.14
C ASP A 188 18.56 24.53 -13.75
N HIS A 189 18.22 23.35 -14.28
CA HIS A 189 18.92 22.07 -14.15
C HIS A 189 18.41 21.08 -13.09
N LEU A 190 17.20 20.54 -13.29
CA LEU A 190 16.97 19.09 -13.40
C LEU A 190 15.71 18.88 -14.26
N LEU A 191 15.94 18.34 -15.45
CA LEU A 191 14.98 18.31 -16.55
C LEU A 191 14.48 16.88 -16.78
N ARG A 192 13.17 16.65 -16.56
CA ARG A 192 12.32 16.00 -17.59
C ARG A 192 12.75 16.58 -18.94
N PRO A 193 12.86 15.82 -20.04
CA PRO A 193 13.50 16.33 -21.26
C PRO A 193 12.90 17.68 -21.71
N GLN A 194 13.56 18.79 -21.35
CA GLN A 194 13.38 20.07 -22.00
C GLN A 194 14.22 20.00 -23.27
N LEU A 195 13.51 20.03 -24.39
CA LEU A 195 14.05 20.47 -25.67
C LEU A 195 14.32 21.99 -25.59
N PRO A 196 15.14 22.56 -26.50
CA PRO A 196 15.85 23.82 -26.28
C PRO A 196 14.92 25.00 -25.95
N SER A 197 15.35 25.82 -24.99
CA SER A 197 14.77 27.13 -24.69
C SER A 197 14.76 28.05 -25.91
N GLU A 198 13.70 28.85 -26.01
CA GLU A 198 13.32 29.73 -27.11
C GLU A 198 14.47 30.58 -27.68
N ASP A 199 14.92 30.21 -28.88
CA ASP A 199 15.01 31.14 -30.01
C ASP A 199 15.23 30.36 -31.32
N SER A 200 14.15 29.76 -31.83
CA SER A 200 13.86 29.53 -33.26
C SER A 200 12.67 28.56 -33.38
N SER A 201 11.46 29.08 -33.55
CA SER A 201 10.30 28.37 -34.16
C SER A 201 10.27 26.83 -34.04
N SER A 202 10.28 26.26 -32.83
CA SER A 202 10.28 24.80 -32.65
C SER A 202 8.82 24.31 -32.66
N SER A 203 8.45 23.60 -33.72
CA SER A 203 7.13 22.98 -33.87
C SER A 203 7.00 21.82 -32.87
N THR A 204 6.22 21.99 -31.80
CA THR A 204 5.76 20.84 -30.99
C THR A 204 4.80 19.99 -31.84
N ILE A 205 4.74 18.68 -31.63
CA ILE A 205 3.79 17.79 -32.36
C ILE A 205 2.32 18.26 -32.23
N TYR A 206 2.02 19.00 -31.16
CA TYR A 206 0.72 19.59 -30.88
C TYR A 206 0.50 20.95 -31.58
N SER A 207 1.56 21.67 -31.97
CA SER A 207 1.43 22.95 -32.69
C SER A 207 0.83 22.83 -34.10
N LEU A 208 0.86 21.63 -34.69
CA LEU A 208 0.21 21.32 -35.98
C LEU A 208 -1.16 20.62 -35.81
N SER A 209 -1.50 20.15 -34.61
CA SER A 209 -2.74 19.43 -34.28
C SER A 209 -3.45 20.09 -33.08
N GLN A 210 -4.33 21.04 -33.41
CA GLN A 210 -5.19 21.88 -32.55
C GLN A 210 -5.28 21.41 -31.08
N ASP A 211 -5.01 22.33 -30.15
CA ASP A 211 -5.26 22.14 -28.72
C ASP A 211 -6.68 21.58 -28.52
N LEU A 212 -6.80 20.54 -27.69
CA LEU A 212 -8.09 19.95 -27.39
C LEU A 212 -8.86 20.90 -26.47
N ASP A 213 -10.11 21.17 -26.82
CA ASP A 213 -10.99 21.99 -25.98
C ASP A 213 -11.43 21.17 -24.74
N PRO A 214 -11.04 21.56 -23.51
CA PRO A 214 -11.43 20.85 -22.29
C PRO A 214 -12.94 20.83 -22.02
N GLN A 215 -13.74 21.62 -22.75
CA GLN A 215 -15.20 21.59 -22.66
C GLN A 215 -15.84 20.56 -23.61
N LYS A 216 -15.06 19.95 -24.49
CA LYS A 216 -15.53 18.95 -25.44
C LYS A 216 -14.98 17.59 -25.14
N TYR A 217 -15.74 16.55 -25.46
CA TYR A 217 -15.31 15.16 -25.39
C TYR A 217 -14.37 14.79 -26.55
N GLU A 218 -13.32 15.56 -26.81
CA GLU A 218 -12.38 15.33 -27.92
C GLU A 218 -11.12 14.59 -27.43
N ILE A 219 -10.58 13.72 -28.29
CA ILE A 219 -9.34 12.97 -28.07
C ILE A 219 -8.49 12.99 -29.34
N ARG A 220 -7.17 12.83 -29.21
CA ARG A 220 -6.30 12.53 -30.36
C ARG A 220 -6.15 11.02 -30.53
N ILE A 221 -6.18 10.54 -31.77
CA ILE A 221 -5.88 9.17 -32.16
C ILE A 221 -4.61 9.16 -33.02
N LEU A 222 -3.67 8.29 -32.68
CA LEU A 222 -2.45 8.05 -33.43
C LEU A 222 -2.72 7.08 -34.59
N ARG A 223 -2.59 7.57 -35.81
CA ARG A 223 -2.54 6.71 -37.00
C ARG A 223 -1.10 6.28 -37.22
N LEU A 224 -0.75 5.08 -36.76
CA LEU A 224 0.54 4.46 -36.99
C LEU A 224 0.61 3.93 -38.43
N HIS A 225 1.54 4.46 -39.23
CA HIS A 225 1.61 4.10 -40.65
C HIS A 225 2.21 2.72 -40.88
N ALA A 226 1.77 2.05 -41.94
CA ALA A 226 2.32 0.75 -42.35
C ALA A 226 3.85 0.81 -42.53
N GLY A 227 4.54 -0.30 -42.29
CA GLY A 227 5.96 -0.41 -42.61
C GLY A 227 6.61 -1.70 -42.18
N VAL A 228 7.79 -1.97 -42.74
CA VAL A 228 8.53 -3.21 -42.46
C VAL A 228 9.35 -3.11 -41.17
N PRO A 229 9.60 -4.23 -40.47
CA PRO A 229 10.42 -4.25 -39.28
C PRO A 229 11.80 -3.61 -39.50
N GLY A 230 12.24 -2.76 -38.57
CA GLY A 230 13.51 -2.04 -38.64
C GLY A 230 13.47 -0.72 -39.41
N CYS A 231 12.39 -0.39 -40.12
CA CYS A 231 12.18 0.96 -40.64
C CYS A 231 11.72 1.93 -39.55
N LYS A 232 12.04 3.22 -39.72
CA LYS A 232 11.63 4.29 -38.79
C LYS A 232 10.12 4.29 -38.57
N LEU A 233 9.68 4.48 -37.33
CA LEU A 233 8.28 4.64 -36.99
C LEU A 233 7.76 5.97 -37.53
N GLU A 234 6.67 5.92 -38.29
CA GLU A 234 5.98 7.09 -38.84
C GLU A 234 4.50 7.02 -38.48
N ALA A 235 3.93 8.17 -38.11
CA ALA A 235 2.54 8.29 -37.72
C ALA A 235 1.98 9.69 -38.00
N SER A 236 0.66 9.83 -37.87
CA SER A 236 -0.08 11.10 -37.91
C SER A 236 -1.11 11.16 -36.78
N LEU A 237 -1.47 12.35 -36.33
CA LEU A 237 -2.53 12.54 -35.33
C LEU A 237 -3.83 13.01 -35.99
N GLN A 238 -4.96 12.48 -35.51
CA GLN A 238 -6.29 12.95 -35.88
C GLN A 238 -7.13 13.18 -34.62
N ILE A 239 -7.96 14.22 -34.63
CA ILE A 239 -8.91 14.50 -33.53
C ILE A 239 -10.21 13.75 -33.80
N GLU A 240 -10.72 13.08 -32.77
CA GLU A 240 -11.98 12.35 -32.77
C GLU A 240 -12.83 12.79 -31.57
N SER A 241 -14.15 12.77 -31.73
CA SER A 241 -15.07 13.07 -30.63
C SER A 241 -15.62 11.78 -30.01
N LEU A 242 -15.57 11.71 -28.69
CA LEU A 242 -16.19 10.70 -27.83
C LEU A 242 -17.54 11.14 -27.27
N GLY A 243 -18.16 12.19 -27.82
CA GLY A 243 -19.48 12.66 -27.37
C GLY A 243 -20.53 11.51 -27.36
N PRO A 244 -21.51 11.54 -26.45
CA PRO A 244 -22.43 10.43 -26.21
C PRO A 244 -23.17 9.97 -27.48
N ASP A 245 -23.52 10.90 -28.36
CA ASP A 245 -24.27 10.62 -29.60
C ASP A 245 -23.37 10.43 -30.85
N ILE A 246 -22.04 10.47 -30.67
CA ILE A 246 -21.08 10.35 -31.77
C ILE A 246 -20.41 8.99 -31.70
N LYS A 247 -20.38 8.24 -32.80
CA LYS A 247 -19.60 7.00 -32.89
C LYS A 247 -18.22 7.33 -33.46
N PRO A 248 -17.13 7.21 -32.68
CA PRO A 248 -15.79 7.46 -33.18
C PRO A 248 -15.36 6.40 -34.19
N SER A 249 -14.38 6.74 -35.03
CA SER A 249 -13.67 5.77 -35.87
C SER A 249 -13.16 4.59 -35.01
N PRO A 250 -13.23 3.32 -35.45
CA PRO A 250 -12.70 2.21 -34.67
C PRO A 250 -11.19 2.36 -34.41
N TYR A 251 -10.81 2.45 -33.14
CA TYR A 251 -9.43 2.53 -32.69
C TYR A 251 -9.16 1.52 -31.59
N GLU A 252 -7.92 1.06 -31.48
CA GLU A 252 -7.46 0.24 -30.34
C GLU A 252 -6.75 1.13 -29.31
N ALA A 253 -6.85 0.81 -28.03
CA ALA A 253 -6.11 1.53 -26.99
C ALA A 253 -4.91 0.70 -26.54
N LEU A 254 -3.77 1.36 -26.34
CA LEU A 254 -2.57 0.73 -25.82
C LEU A 254 -2.55 0.81 -24.29
N SER A 255 -2.23 -0.31 -23.66
CA SER A 255 -2.05 -0.45 -22.22
C SER A 255 -0.65 -0.99 -21.96
N TYR A 256 0.24 -0.15 -21.40
CA TYR A 256 1.68 -0.45 -21.30
C TYR A 256 2.36 0.35 -20.18
N VAL A 257 3.57 -0.05 -19.79
CA VAL A 257 4.39 0.68 -18.80
C VAL A 257 5.26 1.73 -19.48
N TRP A 258 5.21 2.98 -19.03
CA TRP A 258 5.95 4.07 -19.68
C TRP A 258 7.47 3.87 -19.67
N ALA A 259 8.09 3.52 -18.53
CA ALA A 259 9.54 3.61 -18.36
C ALA A 259 10.19 2.35 -17.79
N GLU A 260 9.72 1.15 -18.15
CA GLU A 260 10.29 -0.12 -17.65
C GLU A 260 11.69 -0.41 -18.21
N ILE A 261 12.01 0.12 -19.39
CA ILE A 261 13.27 -0.13 -20.09
C ILE A 261 14.02 1.20 -20.27
N PRO A 262 15.24 1.35 -19.71
CA PRO A 262 16.06 2.55 -19.92
C PRO A 262 16.32 2.82 -21.40
N GLY A 263 16.30 4.11 -21.75
CA GLY A 263 16.61 4.60 -23.09
C GLY A 263 15.39 5.16 -23.84
N GLU A 264 15.70 5.80 -24.96
CA GLU A 264 14.74 6.47 -25.83
C GLU A 264 14.65 5.73 -27.18
N ALA A 265 13.51 5.86 -27.83
CA ALA A 265 13.27 5.54 -29.22
C ALA A 265 12.68 6.77 -29.92
N GLU A 266 12.58 6.74 -31.24
CA GLU A 266 12.11 7.88 -32.04
C GLU A 266 10.92 7.49 -32.89
N ILE A 267 9.96 8.42 -33.00
CA ILE A 267 8.82 8.33 -33.91
C ILE A 267 8.67 9.67 -34.64
N ARG A 268 8.33 9.63 -35.92
CA ARG A 268 7.96 10.82 -36.68
C ARG A 268 6.43 10.95 -36.70
N VAL A 269 5.90 12.01 -36.11
CA VAL A 269 4.46 12.30 -36.04
C VAL A 269 4.18 13.58 -36.83
N ASP A 270 3.32 13.50 -37.86
CA ASP A 270 2.99 14.63 -38.74
C ASP A 270 4.24 15.35 -39.30
N GLY A 271 5.26 14.55 -39.64
CA GLY A 271 6.54 15.04 -40.16
C GLY A 271 7.55 15.51 -39.10
N ILE A 272 7.14 15.68 -37.84
CA ILE A 272 7.99 16.13 -36.74
C ILE A 272 8.58 14.92 -36.00
N GLN A 273 9.88 14.93 -35.73
CA GLN A 273 10.55 13.88 -34.96
C GLN A 273 10.31 14.07 -33.47
N HIS A 274 9.88 13.00 -32.79
CA HIS A 274 9.55 13.00 -31.38
C HIS A 274 10.25 11.83 -30.66
N LYS A 275 10.68 12.09 -29.43
CA LYS A 275 11.31 11.09 -28.56
C LYS A 275 10.25 10.38 -27.73
N ILE A 276 10.30 9.07 -27.73
CA ILE A 276 9.43 8.20 -26.93
C ILE A 276 10.28 7.26 -26.08
N THR A 277 9.68 6.65 -25.07
CA THR A 277 10.40 5.65 -24.29
C THR A 277 10.71 4.42 -25.14
N ARG A 278 11.81 3.73 -24.83
CA ARG A 278 12.17 2.50 -25.54
C ARG A 278 11.07 1.44 -25.49
N ASN A 279 10.37 1.31 -24.36
CA ASN A 279 9.27 0.35 -24.24
C ASN A 279 8.10 0.68 -25.17
N LEU A 280 7.74 1.96 -25.30
CA LEU A 280 6.72 2.38 -26.26
C LEU A 280 7.18 2.14 -27.70
N GLY A 281 8.44 2.44 -28.02
CA GLY A 281 9.00 2.15 -29.35
C GLY A 281 8.87 0.68 -29.73
N GLN A 282 9.27 -0.23 -28.83
CA GLN A 282 9.13 -1.68 -29.04
C GLN A 282 7.67 -2.12 -29.20
N ALA A 283 6.75 -1.55 -28.40
CA ALA A 283 5.33 -1.83 -28.53
C ALA A 283 4.79 -1.41 -29.91
N LEU A 284 5.11 -0.18 -30.34
CA LEU A 284 4.67 0.34 -31.65
C LEU A 284 5.27 -0.46 -32.81
N GLU A 285 6.54 -0.85 -32.74
CA GLU A 285 7.16 -1.74 -33.72
C GLU A 285 6.45 -3.10 -33.79
N GLN A 286 6.13 -3.69 -32.63
CA GLN A 286 5.42 -4.97 -32.55
C GLN A 286 3.98 -4.88 -33.09
N PHE A 287 3.32 -3.74 -32.94
CA PHE A 287 1.92 -3.54 -33.35
C PHE A 287 1.75 -2.96 -34.75
N ARG A 288 2.82 -2.45 -35.36
CA ARG A 288 2.82 -1.92 -36.72
C ARG A 288 2.51 -3.04 -37.71
N TYR A 289 1.51 -2.82 -38.56
CA TYR A 289 1.28 -3.71 -39.70
C TYR A 289 2.21 -3.35 -40.85
N SER A 290 2.58 -4.35 -41.66
CA SER A 290 3.43 -4.14 -42.83
C SER A 290 2.67 -3.57 -44.03
N ASP A 291 1.35 -3.74 -44.08
CA ASP A 291 0.51 -3.54 -45.26
C ASP A 291 -0.59 -2.49 -45.09
N ARG A 292 -0.87 -2.05 -43.86
CA ARG A 292 -1.93 -1.08 -43.56
C ARG A 292 -1.64 -0.24 -42.32
N ASP A 293 -2.29 0.91 -42.23
CA ASP A 293 -2.20 1.76 -41.06
C ASP A 293 -3.00 1.18 -39.89
N ARG A 294 -2.61 1.53 -38.66
CA ARG A 294 -3.28 1.11 -37.42
C ARG A 294 -3.66 2.34 -36.60
N LEU A 295 -4.93 2.43 -36.19
CA LEU A 295 -5.41 3.51 -35.33
C LEU A 295 -5.27 3.11 -33.86
N LEU A 296 -4.43 3.84 -33.14
CA LEU A 296 -4.10 3.58 -31.75
C LEU A 296 -4.37 4.82 -30.88
N TRP A 297 -4.90 4.62 -29.68
CA TRP A 297 -4.81 5.62 -28.63
C TRP A 297 -3.65 5.25 -27.70
N VAL A 298 -2.70 6.17 -27.55
CA VAL A 298 -1.48 6.01 -26.74
C VAL A 298 -1.35 7.26 -25.87
N ASP A 299 -1.60 7.14 -24.57
CA ASP A 299 -1.59 8.24 -23.60
C ASP A 299 -0.38 9.19 -23.71
N ALA A 300 0.84 8.66 -23.85
CA ALA A 300 2.07 9.44 -23.92
C ALA A 300 2.21 10.30 -25.18
N ILE A 301 1.44 10.01 -26.24
CA ILE A 301 1.47 10.76 -27.51
C ILE A 301 0.15 11.53 -27.72
N CYS A 302 -0.99 10.88 -27.47
CA CYS A 302 -2.32 11.42 -27.70
C CYS A 302 -2.70 12.53 -26.72
N ILE A 303 -2.11 12.54 -25.52
CA ILE A 303 -2.32 13.59 -24.50
C ILE A 303 -1.08 14.49 -24.47
N ASN A 304 -1.29 15.80 -24.51
CA ASN A 304 -0.24 16.77 -24.25
C ASN A 304 0.13 16.77 -22.77
N GLN A 305 1.16 16.01 -22.42
CA GLN A 305 1.63 15.83 -21.05
C GLN A 305 2.16 17.12 -20.40
N ASN A 306 2.46 18.14 -21.20
CA ASN A 306 2.97 19.43 -20.75
C ASN A 306 1.87 20.48 -20.53
N HIS A 307 0.61 20.16 -20.84
CA HIS A 307 -0.54 21.05 -20.64
C HIS A 307 -1.45 20.46 -19.55
N SER A 308 -1.30 20.92 -18.31
CA SER A 308 -1.94 20.33 -17.12
C SER A 308 -3.46 20.26 -17.21
N ILE A 309 -4.10 21.30 -17.74
CA ILE A 309 -5.56 21.35 -17.96
C ILE A 309 -5.99 20.27 -18.97
N GLU A 310 -5.26 20.10 -20.07
CA GLU A 310 -5.57 19.05 -21.06
C GLU A 310 -5.34 17.68 -20.43
N ARG A 311 -4.20 17.49 -19.75
CA ARG A 311 -3.87 16.23 -19.07
C ARG A 311 -4.96 15.84 -18.07
N GLY A 312 -5.40 16.77 -17.22
CA GLY A 312 -6.46 16.53 -16.24
C GLY A 312 -7.77 16.12 -16.89
N HIS A 313 -8.18 16.86 -17.92
CA HIS A 313 -9.39 16.56 -18.69
C HIS A 313 -9.29 15.20 -19.42
N GLN A 314 -8.18 14.90 -20.07
CA GLN A 314 -7.97 13.61 -20.75
C GLN A 314 -7.93 12.43 -19.76
N VAL A 315 -7.35 12.63 -18.57
CA VAL A 315 -7.36 11.64 -17.48
C VAL A 315 -8.79 11.34 -17.04
N ARG A 316 -9.64 12.37 -16.92
CA ARG A 316 -11.07 12.19 -16.64
C ARG A 316 -11.77 11.38 -17.74
N LEU A 317 -11.38 11.54 -19.00
CA LEU A 317 -11.94 10.81 -20.14
C LEU A 317 -11.38 9.39 -20.32
N MET A 318 -10.28 9.00 -19.66
CA MET A 318 -9.63 7.70 -19.91
C MET A 318 -10.60 6.52 -19.77
N GLY A 319 -11.48 6.52 -18.77
CA GLY A 319 -12.49 5.47 -18.62
C GLY A 319 -13.35 5.30 -19.88
N THR A 320 -13.82 6.40 -20.46
CA THR A 320 -14.57 6.44 -21.73
C THR A 320 -13.72 6.01 -22.92
N VAL A 321 -12.46 6.45 -22.98
CA VAL A 321 -11.52 6.08 -24.07
C VAL A 321 -11.37 4.56 -24.15
N TYR A 322 -11.08 3.90 -23.03
CA TYR A 322 -10.93 2.44 -23.00
C TYR A 322 -12.27 1.72 -23.22
N ALA A 323 -13.38 2.28 -22.74
CA ALA A 323 -14.72 1.72 -22.95
C ALA A 323 -15.22 1.77 -24.41
N ARG A 324 -14.78 2.77 -25.17
CA ARG A 324 -15.18 2.99 -26.57
C ARG A 324 -14.20 2.43 -27.60
N ALA A 325 -12.99 2.02 -27.17
CA ALA A 325 -12.03 1.34 -28.02
C ALA A 325 -12.60 0.01 -28.58
N SER A 326 -12.19 -0.36 -29.80
CA SER A 326 -12.54 -1.66 -30.39
C SER A 326 -11.83 -2.83 -29.71
N GLY A 327 -10.67 -2.56 -29.11
CA GLY A 327 -9.93 -3.49 -28.27
C GLY A 327 -8.78 -2.80 -27.54
N VAL A 328 -8.26 -3.47 -26.52
CA VAL A 328 -7.13 -3.01 -25.72
C VAL A 328 -5.96 -3.96 -25.90
N LEU A 329 -4.82 -3.40 -26.33
CA LEU A 329 -3.56 -4.12 -26.49
C LEU A 329 -2.78 -3.98 -25.19
N ILE A 330 -2.68 -5.06 -24.43
CA ILE A 330 -1.91 -5.08 -23.19
C ILE A 330 -0.48 -5.52 -23.52
N TRP A 331 0.47 -4.59 -23.44
CA TRP A 331 1.88 -4.83 -23.70
C TRP A 331 2.65 -5.06 -22.40
N LEU A 332 3.12 -6.29 -22.19
CA LEU A 332 3.93 -6.70 -21.04
C LEU A 332 5.45 -6.51 -21.24
N GLY A 333 5.86 -5.97 -22.39
CA GLY A 333 7.27 -5.83 -22.75
C GLY A 333 7.78 -6.93 -23.69
N ALA A 334 9.06 -6.81 -24.04
CA ALA A 334 9.76 -7.76 -24.89
C ALA A 334 9.82 -9.18 -24.29
N GLU A 335 10.07 -10.15 -25.16
CA GLU A 335 10.21 -11.56 -24.78
C GLU A 335 11.40 -11.78 -23.85
N THR A 336 11.18 -12.51 -22.76
CA THR A 336 12.23 -13.04 -21.88
C THR A 336 12.34 -14.55 -22.07
N HIS A 337 13.43 -15.17 -21.60
CA HIS A 337 13.69 -16.60 -21.78
C HIS A 337 12.55 -17.54 -21.35
N ASP A 338 11.66 -17.07 -20.48
CA ASP A 338 10.54 -17.81 -19.89
C ASP A 338 9.15 -17.28 -20.29
N SER A 339 9.02 -16.10 -20.92
CA SER A 339 7.70 -15.48 -21.12
C SER A 339 6.81 -16.25 -22.08
N ALA A 340 7.36 -16.83 -23.15
CA ALA A 340 6.57 -17.63 -24.09
C ALA A 340 6.03 -18.91 -23.43
N GLN A 341 6.79 -19.50 -22.50
CA GLN A 341 6.31 -20.64 -21.71
C GLN A 341 5.18 -20.22 -20.78
N ALA A 342 5.32 -19.07 -20.09
CA ALA A 342 4.27 -18.54 -19.22
C ALA A 342 2.95 -18.30 -19.96
N MET A 343 3.00 -17.78 -21.19
CA MET A 343 1.80 -17.57 -22.02
C MET A 343 1.12 -18.89 -22.37
N ARG A 344 1.88 -19.94 -22.72
CA ARG A 344 1.36 -21.30 -22.96
C ARG A 344 0.79 -21.95 -21.69
N ASP A 345 1.41 -21.71 -20.54
CA ASP A 345 0.94 -22.23 -19.26
C ASP A 345 -0.42 -21.61 -18.90
N LEU A 346 -0.64 -20.30 -19.18
CA LEU A 346 -1.94 -19.65 -19.03
C LEU A 346 -3.01 -20.26 -19.95
N GLU A 347 -2.68 -20.55 -21.21
CA GLU A 347 -3.59 -21.24 -22.12
C GLU A 347 -3.96 -22.62 -21.59
N THR A 348 -2.98 -23.40 -21.15
CA THR A 348 -3.19 -24.75 -20.61
C THR A 348 -4.05 -24.72 -19.34
N LEU A 349 -3.83 -23.75 -18.45
CA LEU A 349 -4.66 -23.53 -17.25
C LEU A 349 -6.12 -23.17 -17.58
N SER A 350 -6.38 -22.62 -18.77
CA SER A 350 -7.72 -22.26 -19.19
C SER A 350 -8.58 -23.45 -19.63
N GLU A 351 -7.97 -24.63 -19.81
CA GLU A 351 -8.62 -25.83 -20.39
C GLU A 351 -9.47 -26.67 -19.41
N ASP A 352 -9.78 -26.14 -18.21
CA ASP A 352 -10.62 -26.80 -17.17
C ASP A 352 -10.15 -28.24 -16.82
N LYS A 353 -8.84 -28.45 -16.80
CA LYS A 353 -8.19 -29.73 -16.45
C LYS A 353 -7.87 -29.83 -14.95
N HIS A 354 -7.85 -31.05 -14.43
CA HIS A 354 -7.36 -31.30 -13.07
C HIS A 354 -5.85 -31.01 -12.96
N PHE A 355 -5.39 -30.52 -11.80
CA PHE A 355 -3.98 -30.14 -11.61
C PHE A 355 -2.99 -31.29 -11.88
N ARG A 356 -3.37 -32.54 -11.62
CA ARG A 356 -2.55 -33.73 -11.94
C ARG A 356 -2.33 -33.94 -13.44
N GLN A 357 -3.20 -33.40 -14.28
CA GLN A 357 -3.12 -33.51 -15.74
C GLN A 357 -2.25 -32.42 -16.36
N LEU A 358 -1.84 -31.43 -15.55
CA LEU A 358 -1.01 -30.31 -15.97
C LEU A 358 0.46 -30.64 -15.67
N SER A 359 1.16 -31.08 -16.72
CA SER A 359 2.54 -31.58 -16.63
C SER A 359 3.55 -30.57 -16.05
N PHE A 360 3.24 -29.27 -16.10
CA PHE A 360 4.08 -28.24 -15.50
C PHE A 360 3.92 -28.14 -13.97
N PHE A 361 2.82 -28.63 -13.38
CA PHE A 361 2.69 -28.71 -11.92
C PHE A 361 3.29 -29.98 -11.33
N GLY A 362 3.38 -31.06 -12.12
CA GLY A 362 3.89 -32.34 -11.69
C GLY A 362 3.53 -33.44 -12.66
N SER A 363 4.00 -34.64 -12.36
CA SER A 363 3.70 -35.85 -13.13
C SER A 363 3.29 -36.96 -12.18
N VAL A 364 2.49 -37.90 -12.68
CA VAL A 364 2.26 -39.15 -11.95
C VAL A 364 3.47 -40.05 -12.17
N ASP A 365 4.05 -40.57 -11.09
CA ASP A 365 5.12 -41.54 -11.16
C ASP A 365 4.54 -42.90 -11.58
N ASP A 366 5.04 -43.46 -12.68
CA ASP A 366 4.48 -44.67 -13.30
C ASP A 366 4.59 -45.92 -12.41
N ALA A 367 5.52 -45.94 -11.44
CA ALA A 367 5.77 -47.10 -10.59
C ALA A 367 4.92 -47.08 -9.31
N SER A 368 4.74 -45.90 -8.70
CA SER A 368 3.97 -45.71 -7.47
C SER A 368 2.51 -45.30 -7.72
N GLY A 369 2.21 -44.70 -8.88
CA GLY A 369 0.93 -44.04 -9.15
C GLY A 369 0.73 -42.74 -8.36
N ASP A 370 1.74 -42.31 -7.60
CA ASP A 370 1.69 -41.09 -6.80
C ASP A 370 1.97 -39.87 -7.66
N TRP A 371 1.31 -38.76 -7.33
CA TRP A 371 1.57 -37.49 -8.00
C TRP A 371 2.80 -36.83 -7.41
N VAL A 372 3.80 -36.57 -8.26
CA VAL A 372 5.07 -35.94 -7.90
C VAL A 372 5.05 -34.49 -8.41
N PRO A 373 5.16 -33.48 -7.51
CA PRO A 373 5.19 -32.09 -7.91
C PRO A 373 6.45 -31.78 -8.73
N ALA A 374 6.32 -30.91 -9.72
CA ALA A 374 7.47 -30.49 -10.52
C ALA A 374 8.46 -29.67 -9.65
N PRO A 375 9.78 -29.77 -9.94
CA PRO A 375 10.80 -28.99 -9.26
C PRO A 375 10.50 -27.48 -9.31
N THR A 376 10.80 -26.76 -8.23
CA THR A 376 10.52 -25.32 -8.10
C THR A 376 11.13 -24.51 -9.24
N GLU A 377 12.31 -24.90 -9.71
CA GLU A 377 13.04 -24.28 -10.84
C GLU A 377 12.27 -24.35 -12.17
N ARG A 378 11.38 -25.33 -12.35
CA ARG A 378 10.56 -25.47 -13.57
C ARG A 378 9.32 -24.57 -13.59
N ILE A 379 8.92 -23.98 -12.45
CA ILE A 379 7.62 -23.27 -12.30
C ILE A 379 7.79 -21.74 -12.17
N ASN A 380 8.93 -21.18 -12.55
CA ASN A 380 9.13 -19.73 -12.53
C ASN A 380 8.49 -18.90 -13.69
N PRO A 381 8.12 -19.46 -14.87
CA PRO A 381 7.62 -18.63 -15.98
C PRO A 381 6.40 -17.76 -15.64
N LEU A 382 5.33 -18.37 -15.09
CA LEU A 382 4.12 -17.64 -14.70
C LEU A 382 4.41 -16.61 -13.60
N GLU A 383 5.22 -16.98 -12.61
CA GLU A 383 5.58 -16.08 -11.53
C GLU A 383 6.36 -14.86 -12.06
N ASN A 384 7.32 -15.07 -12.96
CA ASN A 384 8.11 -14.01 -13.58
C ASN A 384 7.27 -13.14 -14.52
N LEU A 385 6.30 -13.72 -15.23
CA LEU A 385 5.29 -12.96 -15.99
C LEU A 385 4.49 -12.03 -15.09
N MET A 386 4.03 -12.54 -13.93
CA MET A 386 3.24 -11.78 -12.96
C MET A 386 4.04 -10.80 -12.10
N LYS A 387 5.37 -10.95 -12.02
CA LYS A 387 6.27 -10.00 -11.34
C LYS A 387 6.52 -8.73 -12.13
N ARG A 388 6.24 -8.71 -13.44
CA ARG A 388 6.42 -7.55 -14.31
C ARG A 388 5.72 -6.31 -13.74
N THR A 389 6.31 -5.14 -13.95
CA THR A 389 5.89 -3.88 -13.30
C THR A 389 4.46 -3.52 -13.67
N TYR A 390 4.04 -3.87 -14.89
CA TYR A 390 2.70 -3.68 -15.43
C TYR A 390 1.60 -4.02 -14.41
N TRP A 391 1.63 -5.22 -13.83
CA TRP A 391 0.56 -5.70 -12.94
C TRP A 391 0.42 -4.97 -11.62
N SER A 392 1.43 -4.17 -11.25
CA SER A 392 1.40 -3.42 -10.01
C SER A 392 0.71 -2.08 -10.14
N ARG A 393 0.50 -1.54 -11.35
CA ARG A 393 0.08 -0.15 -11.54
C ARG A 393 -1.43 0.03 -11.33
N VAL A 394 -1.82 1.18 -10.76
CA VAL A 394 -3.23 1.55 -10.59
C VAL A 394 -3.96 1.72 -11.92
N TRP A 395 -3.31 2.35 -12.90
CA TRP A 395 -3.88 2.67 -14.21
C TRP A 395 -4.41 1.44 -14.96
N VAL A 396 -3.69 0.32 -14.87
CA VAL A 396 -4.02 -0.94 -15.55
C VAL A 396 -5.42 -1.45 -15.22
N VAL A 397 -5.97 -1.10 -14.06
CA VAL A 397 -7.32 -1.53 -13.68
C VAL A 397 -8.38 -0.90 -14.59
N GLN A 398 -8.38 0.42 -14.77
CA GLN A 398 -9.37 1.04 -15.67
C GLN A 398 -9.18 0.63 -17.13
N GLU A 399 -7.93 0.43 -17.56
CA GLU A 399 -7.57 0.07 -18.93
C GLU A 399 -8.14 -1.30 -19.33
N ILE A 400 -8.15 -2.24 -18.39
CA ILE A 400 -8.66 -3.59 -18.61
C ILE A 400 -10.15 -3.71 -18.23
N VAL A 401 -10.60 -3.15 -17.09
CA VAL A 401 -12.01 -3.25 -16.64
C VAL A 401 -12.96 -2.64 -17.65
N ARG A 402 -12.62 -1.48 -18.21
CA ARG A 402 -13.49 -0.78 -19.17
C ARG A 402 -13.42 -1.37 -20.57
N SER A 403 -12.41 -2.19 -20.85
CA SER A 403 -12.25 -2.80 -22.17
C SER A 403 -13.39 -3.75 -22.53
N ARG A 404 -13.89 -3.65 -23.76
CA ARG A 404 -14.82 -4.64 -24.34
C ARG A 404 -14.10 -5.92 -24.74
N ASN A 405 -12.88 -5.78 -25.27
CA ASN A 405 -12.03 -6.86 -25.75
C ASN A 405 -10.58 -6.52 -25.41
N ALA A 406 -9.86 -7.38 -24.69
CA ALA A 406 -8.45 -7.16 -24.39
C ALA A 406 -7.60 -8.35 -24.84
N THR A 407 -6.37 -8.05 -25.26
CA THR A 407 -5.38 -9.04 -25.70
C THR A 407 -4.10 -8.83 -24.91
N LEU A 408 -3.65 -9.87 -24.22
CA LEU A 408 -2.40 -9.88 -23.49
C LEU A 408 -1.25 -10.23 -24.43
N ILE A 409 -0.20 -9.40 -24.47
CA ILE A 409 0.90 -9.53 -25.43
C ILE A 409 2.23 -9.39 -24.70
N CYS A 410 3.15 -10.34 -24.93
CA CYS A 410 4.51 -10.32 -24.40
C CYS A 410 5.47 -10.79 -25.50
N GLY A 411 6.28 -9.87 -26.02
CA GLY A 411 7.07 -10.13 -27.23
C GLY A 411 6.20 -10.58 -28.40
N SER A 412 6.51 -11.75 -28.96
CA SER A 412 5.80 -12.36 -30.08
C SER A 412 4.54 -13.14 -29.68
N SER A 413 4.37 -13.45 -28.40
CA SER A 413 3.27 -14.27 -27.89
C SER A 413 2.07 -13.41 -27.50
N SER A 414 0.86 -13.87 -27.80
CA SER A 414 -0.38 -13.20 -27.41
C SER A 414 -1.48 -14.18 -27.01
N ILE A 415 -2.26 -13.85 -25.98
CA ILE A 415 -3.44 -14.60 -25.57
C ILE A 415 -4.63 -13.65 -25.36
N SER A 416 -5.85 -14.17 -25.55
CA SER A 416 -7.05 -13.39 -25.25
C SER A 416 -7.18 -13.15 -23.74
N TRP A 417 -7.73 -12.02 -23.36
CA TRP A 417 -8.03 -11.76 -21.95
C TRP A 417 -9.06 -12.73 -21.36
N ASP A 418 -9.98 -13.25 -22.19
CA ASP A 418 -10.92 -14.32 -21.82
C ASP A 418 -10.21 -15.59 -21.33
N THR A 419 -9.03 -15.89 -21.88
CA THR A 419 -8.15 -16.97 -21.39
C THR A 419 -7.80 -16.75 -19.91
N CYS A 420 -7.39 -15.53 -19.52
CA CYS A 420 -7.08 -15.20 -18.13
C CYS A 420 -8.31 -15.31 -17.21
N LEU A 421 -9.51 -14.94 -17.71
CA LEU A 421 -10.76 -15.08 -16.96
C LEU A 421 -11.14 -16.55 -16.74
N LYS A 422 -10.91 -17.42 -17.72
CA LYS A 422 -11.08 -18.88 -17.57
C LYS A 422 -10.12 -19.46 -16.55
N VAL A 423 -8.84 -19.06 -16.57
CA VAL A 423 -7.87 -19.47 -15.53
C VAL A 423 -8.37 -19.09 -14.14
N ARG A 424 -8.84 -17.84 -13.97
CA ARG A 424 -9.43 -17.33 -12.72
C ARG A 424 -10.60 -18.21 -12.25
N ASP A 425 -11.51 -18.58 -13.14
CA ASP A 425 -12.74 -19.30 -12.77
C ASP A 425 -12.51 -20.80 -12.56
N ASN A 426 -11.61 -21.42 -13.34
CA ASN A 426 -11.28 -22.83 -13.23
C ASN A 426 -10.49 -23.14 -11.95
N TRP A 427 -9.57 -22.27 -11.55
CA TRP A 427 -8.72 -22.52 -10.37
C TRP A 427 -9.51 -22.82 -9.09
N PRO A 428 -10.42 -21.95 -8.58
CA PRO A 428 -11.17 -22.22 -7.37
C PRO A 428 -12.13 -23.41 -7.53
N LYS A 429 -12.62 -23.69 -8.75
CA LYS A 429 -13.42 -24.87 -9.04
C LYS A 429 -12.61 -26.14 -8.75
N HIS A 430 -11.37 -26.22 -9.22
CA HIS A 430 -10.51 -27.40 -9.00
C HIS A 430 -9.93 -27.45 -7.58
N SER A 431 -9.35 -26.36 -7.08
CA SER A 431 -8.70 -26.33 -5.77
C SER A 431 -9.64 -26.63 -4.60
N ARG A 432 -10.91 -26.21 -4.69
CA ARG A 432 -11.89 -26.36 -3.59
C ARG A 432 -12.73 -27.63 -3.66
N THR A 433 -12.69 -28.37 -4.77
CA THR A 433 -13.55 -29.54 -4.97
C THR A 433 -12.79 -30.84 -5.20
N CYS A 434 -11.89 -30.89 -6.19
CA CYS A 434 -11.35 -32.16 -6.71
C CYS A 434 -9.82 -32.24 -6.74
N CYS A 435 -9.09 -31.14 -6.55
CA CYS A 435 -7.63 -31.08 -6.62
C CYS A 435 -6.99 -30.51 -5.35
N ASN A 436 -7.64 -30.66 -4.18
CA ASN A 436 -7.19 -30.05 -2.93
C ASN A 436 -5.80 -30.54 -2.49
N ALA A 437 -5.48 -31.83 -2.68
CA ALA A 437 -4.21 -32.41 -2.27
C ALA A 437 -3.02 -31.89 -3.10
N GLU A 438 -3.22 -31.66 -4.39
CA GLU A 438 -2.20 -31.05 -5.25
C GLU A 438 -2.11 -29.55 -4.97
N CYS A 439 -3.28 -28.93 -4.72
CA CYS A 439 -3.36 -27.51 -4.44
C CYS A 439 -2.58 -27.15 -3.18
N THR A 440 -2.55 -27.93 -2.10
CA THR A 440 -1.73 -27.57 -0.92
C THR A 440 -0.23 -27.44 -1.23
N VAL A 441 0.26 -28.16 -2.25
CA VAL A 441 1.66 -28.10 -2.71
C VAL A 441 1.87 -26.99 -3.75
N ILE A 442 0.89 -26.76 -4.63
CA ILE A 442 0.95 -25.76 -5.69
C ILE A 442 0.59 -24.34 -5.20
N ASP A 443 -0.33 -24.23 -4.24
CA ASP A 443 -0.99 -23.00 -3.79
C ASP A 443 -0.01 -21.90 -3.40
N PRO A 444 1.06 -22.14 -2.61
CA PRO A 444 2.01 -21.07 -2.28
C PRO A 444 2.62 -20.39 -3.52
N ARG A 445 2.79 -21.15 -4.62
CA ARG A 445 3.39 -20.70 -5.88
C ARG A 445 2.39 -19.92 -6.73
N MET A 446 1.16 -20.42 -6.84
CA MET A 446 0.12 -19.83 -7.69
C MET A 446 -0.71 -18.77 -6.98
N ARG A 447 -0.65 -18.69 -5.65
CA ARG A 447 -1.40 -17.75 -4.82
C ARG A 447 -1.19 -16.31 -5.23
N ARG A 448 0.00 -15.88 -5.66
CA ARG A 448 0.21 -14.50 -6.15
C ARG A 448 -0.52 -14.23 -7.46
N VAL A 449 -0.48 -15.18 -8.39
CA VAL A 449 -1.16 -15.12 -9.69
C VAL A 449 -2.68 -15.12 -9.48
N MET A 450 -3.18 -16.04 -8.66
CA MET A 450 -4.60 -16.15 -8.34
C MET A 450 -5.08 -15.00 -7.49
N ASN A 451 -4.30 -14.53 -6.54
CA ASN A 451 -4.63 -13.33 -5.77
C ASN A 451 -4.71 -12.12 -6.69
N TRP A 452 -3.86 -11.99 -7.70
CA TRP A 452 -3.97 -10.92 -8.68
C TRP A 452 -5.18 -11.11 -9.62
N LEU A 453 -5.42 -12.31 -10.14
CA LEU A 453 -6.59 -12.63 -10.98
C LEU A 453 -7.93 -12.50 -10.21
N ASN A 454 -7.94 -12.84 -8.92
CA ASN A 454 -9.10 -12.79 -8.02
C ASN A 454 -9.31 -11.41 -7.39
N SER A 455 -8.24 -10.65 -7.11
CA SER A 455 -8.36 -9.25 -6.64
C SER A 455 -8.84 -8.30 -7.73
N SER A 456 -9.05 -8.81 -8.94
CA SER A 456 -9.22 -7.99 -10.12
C SER A 456 -10.43 -8.45 -10.93
N TRP A 457 -11.09 -7.45 -11.53
CA TRP A 457 -12.14 -7.52 -12.53
C TRP A 457 -13.58 -7.72 -12.01
N LYS A 458 -13.94 -8.79 -11.29
CA LYS A 458 -15.35 -8.98 -10.84
C LYS A 458 -15.84 -7.93 -9.84
N LYS A 459 -14.95 -7.46 -8.93
CA LYS A 459 -15.24 -6.36 -7.98
C LYS A 459 -15.31 -4.99 -8.65
N TYR A 460 -14.54 -4.78 -9.72
CA TYR A 460 -14.49 -3.51 -10.45
C TYR A 460 -15.50 -3.41 -11.60
N SER A 461 -16.02 -4.54 -12.09
CA SER A 461 -17.03 -4.58 -13.15
C SER A 461 -18.47 -4.45 -12.64
N SER A 462 -18.69 -4.34 -11.33
CA SER A 462 -20.00 -4.00 -10.81
C SER A 462 -20.23 -2.50 -10.98
N ASN A 463 -21.13 -2.13 -11.90
CA ASN A 463 -21.49 -0.75 -12.29
C ASN A 463 -22.20 0.06 -11.16
N ASN A 464 -21.66 0.09 -9.94
CA ASN A 464 -22.30 0.80 -8.82
C ASN A 464 -21.34 1.09 -7.64
N SER A 465 -20.02 1.18 -7.87
CA SER A 465 -19.07 1.49 -6.79
C SER A 465 -18.87 2.99 -6.64
N ASP A 466 -19.14 3.51 -5.45
CA ASP A 466 -18.78 4.87 -5.06
C ASP A 466 -17.25 5.06 -5.05
N LEU A 467 -16.81 6.32 -5.18
CA LEU A 467 -15.40 6.69 -5.23
C LEU A 467 -14.60 6.12 -4.05
N LEU A 468 -15.12 6.20 -2.82
CA LEU A 468 -14.39 5.73 -1.63
C LEU A 468 -14.19 4.21 -1.68
N SER A 469 -15.19 3.46 -2.11
CA SER A 469 -15.06 2.01 -2.33
C SER A 469 -13.97 1.69 -3.36
N THR A 470 -13.93 2.42 -4.48
CA THR A 470 -12.93 2.23 -5.55
C THR A 470 -11.52 2.58 -5.09
N LEU A 471 -11.34 3.70 -4.38
CA LEU A 471 -10.04 4.10 -3.80
C LEU A 471 -9.50 3.04 -2.84
N ASN A 472 -10.38 2.39 -2.08
CA ASN A 472 -9.97 1.31 -1.18
C ASN A 472 -9.51 0.05 -1.93
N GLN A 473 -10.25 -0.36 -2.96
CA GLN A 473 -9.92 -1.55 -3.75
C GLN A 473 -8.58 -1.36 -4.50
N THR A 474 -8.32 -0.15 -4.99
CA THR A 474 -7.11 0.19 -5.75
C THR A 474 -5.92 0.63 -4.89
N ARG A 475 -6.13 0.82 -3.58
CA ARG A 475 -5.11 1.34 -2.63
C ARG A 475 -3.78 0.59 -2.67
N ALA A 476 -3.83 -0.73 -2.84
CA ALA A 476 -2.67 -1.62 -2.85
C ALA A 476 -1.89 -1.61 -4.19
N LEU A 477 -2.34 -0.87 -5.20
CA LEU A 477 -1.67 -0.73 -6.48
C LEU A 477 -0.65 0.41 -6.43
N ALA A 478 0.46 0.27 -7.13
CA ALA A 478 1.51 1.26 -7.24
C ALA A 478 1.10 2.43 -8.15
N ALA A 479 1.58 3.61 -7.77
CA ALA A 479 1.47 4.87 -8.50
C ALA A 479 2.83 5.56 -8.38
N SER A 480 3.38 6.05 -9.50
CA SER A 480 4.67 6.76 -9.48
C SER A 480 4.48 8.19 -9.00
N ASP A 481 3.41 8.83 -9.46
CA ASP A 481 2.92 10.11 -8.94
C ASP A 481 1.84 9.81 -7.87
N PRO A 482 1.95 10.32 -6.63
CA PRO A 482 0.94 10.10 -5.60
C PRO A 482 -0.48 10.51 -6.00
N HIS A 483 -0.65 11.49 -6.89
CA HIS A 483 -1.96 11.92 -7.41
C HIS A 483 -2.74 10.77 -8.07
N ASP A 484 -2.03 9.88 -8.76
CA ASP A 484 -2.62 8.76 -9.49
C ASP A 484 -3.34 7.76 -8.59
N LYS A 485 -3.10 7.81 -7.27
CA LYS A 485 -3.86 7.04 -6.28
C LYS A 485 -5.34 7.40 -6.27
N ILE A 486 -5.68 8.65 -6.57
CA ILE A 486 -7.05 9.10 -6.74
C ILE A 486 -7.43 9.06 -8.23
N PHE A 487 -6.60 9.66 -9.08
CA PHE A 487 -6.96 9.87 -10.47
C PHE A 487 -7.08 8.56 -11.28
N GLY A 488 -6.25 7.56 -10.98
CA GLY A 488 -6.33 6.23 -11.60
C GLY A 488 -7.56 5.42 -11.21
N ALA A 489 -8.31 5.85 -10.19
CA ALA A 489 -9.56 5.24 -9.77
C ALA A 489 -10.79 5.88 -10.43
N LEU A 490 -10.68 7.09 -10.98
CA LEU A 490 -11.84 7.84 -11.49
C LEU A 490 -12.52 7.15 -12.66
N GLY A 491 -11.74 6.56 -13.56
CA GLY A 491 -12.29 5.79 -14.68
C GLY A 491 -13.07 4.54 -14.27
N LEU A 492 -13.11 4.16 -12.99
CA LEU A 492 -13.86 3.01 -12.47
C LEU A 492 -15.15 3.42 -11.74
N VAL A 493 -15.32 4.70 -11.40
CA VAL A 493 -16.55 5.22 -10.83
C VAL A 493 -17.54 5.47 -11.98
N ASP A 494 -18.84 5.39 -11.71
CA ASP A 494 -19.84 5.80 -12.71
C ASP A 494 -19.69 7.29 -13.03
N ASP A 495 -20.22 7.72 -14.18
CA ASP A 495 -20.14 9.11 -14.66
C ASP A 495 -20.87 10.06 -13.71
N ASP A 496 -20.20 10.44 -12.62
CA ASP A 496 -20.67 11.37 -11.62
C ASP A 496 -20.17 12.78 -11.99
N PRO A 497 -21.07 13.68 -12.44
CA PRO A 497 -20.70 15.02 -12.85
C PRO A 497 -20.20 15.88 -11.67
N SER A 498 -20.40 15.44 -10.43
CA SER A 498 -19.92 16.14 -9.24
C SER A 498 -18.44 15.92 -8.95
N LEU A 499 -17.82 14.91 -9.58
CA LEU A 499 -16.38 14.64 -9.40
C LEU A 499 -15.54 15.85 -9.79
N LEU A 500 -14.50 16.10 -9.00
CA LEU A 500 -13.51 17.14 -9.26
C LEU A 500 -12.66 16.77 -10.48
N ASP A 501 -12.19 17.79 -11.19
CA ASP A 501 -11.22 17.57 -12.26
C ASP A 501 -9.84 17.20 -11.69
N PRO A 502 -9.10 16.29 -12.34
CA PRO A 502 -7.74 15.97 -11.92
C PRO A 502 -6.80 17.18 -12.04
N ASP A 503 -6.24 17.60 -10.90
CA ASP A 503 -5.22 18.65 -10.81
C ASP A 503 -3.86 18.02 -10.48
N TYR A 504 -2.90 18.18 -11.40
CA TYR A 504 -1.52 17.72 -11.24
C TYR A 504 -0.55 18.86 -10.89
N ASP A 505 -1.00 20.12 -10.89
CA ASP A 505 -0.17 21.28 -10.59
C ASP A 505 -0.12 21.53 -9.08
N SER A 506 -1.21 21.25 -8.37
CA SER A 506 -1.24 21.30 -6.92
C SER A 506 -0.42 20.16 -6.28
N PRO A 507 0.12 20.36 -5.06
CA PRO A 507 0.70 19.26 -4.29
C PRO A 507 -0.34 18.19 -3.96
N TYR A 508 0.06 16.91 -3.99
CA TYR A 508 -0.85 15.77 -3.75
C TYR A 508 -1.55 15.83 -2.38
N THR A 509 -0.94 16.49 -1.39
CA THR A 509 -1.54 16.68 -0.06
C THR A 509 -2.77 17.60 -0.12
N VAL A 510 -2.74 18.62 -0.97
CA VAL A 510 -3.89 19.51 -1.25
C VAL A 510 -4.98 18.73 -1.97
N VAL A 511 -4.61 17.99 -3.02
CA VAL A 511 -5.55 17.14 -3.77
C VAL A 511 -6.23 16.13 -2.84
N PHE A 512 -5.49 15.37 -2.04
CA PHE A 512 -6.11 14.39 -1.11
C PHE A 512 -7.08 15.05 -0.14
N THR A 513 -6.78 16.26 0.31
CA THR A 513 -7.60 17.05 1.22
C THR A 513 -8.90 17.53 0.57
N GLU A 514 -8.81 18.08 -0.64
CA GLU A 514 -9.97 18.56 -1.40
C GLU A 514 -10.91 17.41 -1.75
N TRP A 515 -10.36 16.30 -2.24
CA TRP A 515 -11.13 15.10 -2.55
C TRP A 515 -11.77 14.47 -1.32
N THR A 516 -11.09 14.46 -0.16
CA THR A 516 -11.70 14.01 1.10
C THR A 516 -12.84 14.92 1.54
N SER A 517 -12.65 16.24 1.42
CA SER A 517 -13.69 17.23 1.73
C SER A 517 -14.88 17.13 0.79
N HIS A 518 -14.64 16.79 -0.48
CA HIS A 518 -15.66 16.53 -1.48
C HIS A 518 -16.47 15.28 -1.12
N ILE A 519 -15.81 14.17 -0.77
CA ILE A 519 -16.46 12.92 -0.30
C ILE A 519 -17.38 13.22 0.90
N PHE A 520 -16.92 13.96 1.91
CA PHE A 520 -17.76 14.33 3.05
C PHE A 520 -19.01 15.13 2.63
N LYS A 521 -18.86 16.08 1.71
CA LYS A 521 -19.98 16.90 1.23
C LYS A 521 -21.00 16.09 0.45
N THR A 522 -20.55 15.19 -0.42
CA THR A 522 -21.44 14.40 -1.29
C THR A 522 -22.08 13.23 -0.56
N THR A 523 -21.34 12.49 0.27
CA THR A 523 -21.90 11.33 0.98
C THR A 523 -22.63 11.68 2.27
N GLN A 524 -22.35 12.85 2.86
CA GLN A 524 -22.79 13.23 4.21
C GLN A 524 -22.36 12.23 5.31
N THR A 525 -21.33 11.40 5.04
CA THR A 525 -20.75 10.44 5.98
C THR A 525 -19.27 10.72 6.24
N LEU A 526 -18.76 10.19 7.35
CA LEU A 526 -17.34 10.23 7.69
C LEU A 526 -16.59 8.93 7.37
N ASP A 527 -17.11 8.11 6.46
CA ASP A 527 -16.58 6.77 6.20
C ASP A 527 -15.12 6.79 5.72
N SER A 528 -14.69 7.88 5.05
CA SER A 528 -13.30 8.03 4.65
C SER A 528 -12.32 8.07 5.84
N LEU A 529 -12.78 8.52 7.02
CA LEU A 529 -11.99 8.51 8.26
C LEU A 529 -11.66 7.11 8.77
N LEU A 530 -12.39 6.07 8.35
CA LEU A 530 -12.02 4.69 8.67
C LEU A 530 -10.67 4.30 8.05
N HIS A 531 -10.19 5.08 7.08
CA HIS A 531 -8.94 4.86 6.36
C HIS A 531 -7.79 5.77 6.81
N THR A 532 -8.00 6.61 7.83
CA THR A 532 -6.92 7.39 8.43
C THR A 532 -6.09 6.52 9.37
N ASN A 533 -4.81 6.32 9.05
CA ASN A 533 -3.84 5.64 9.91
C ASN A 533 -2.82 6.67 10.43
N PHE A 534 -2.73 6.82 11.75
CA PHE A 534 -2.02 7.92 12.38
C PHE A 534 -0.49 7.81 12.30
N LEU A 535 0.10 6.62 12.47
CA LEU A 535 1.56 6.50 12.49
C LEU A 535 2.23 6.55 11.11
N LEU A 536 1.53 6.08 10.07
CA LEU A 536 2.12 5.92 8.74
C LEU A 536 2.04 7.17 7.85
N ARG A 537 1.25 8.18 8.26
CA ARG A 537 0.93 9.39 7.47
C ARG A 537 2.12 10.31 7.23
N SER A 538 2.12 10.97 6.08
CA SER A 538 2.88 12.21 5.88
C SER A 538 2.44 13.27 6.91
N PRO A 539 3.37 14.00 7.55
CA PRO A 539 3.01 15.09 8.47
C PRO A 539 2.29 16.25 7.77
N ASP A 540 2.46 16.38 6.46
CA ASP A 540 1.88 17.47 5.66
C ASP A 540 0.42 17.22 5.28
N ILE A 541 -0.12 16.04 5.61
CA ILE A 541 -1.52 15.68 5.38
C ILE A 541 -2.29 15.86 6.69
N PRO A 542 -3.38 16.66 6.73
CA PRO A 542 -4.20 16.88 7.93
C PRO A 542 -4.76 15.60 8.54
N SER A 543 -4.86 15.48 9.87
CA SER A 543 -5.16 14.20 10.55
C SER A 543 -6.44 13.49 10.09
N TRP A 544 -7.41 14.25 9.59
CA TRP A 544 -8.70 13.82 9.07
C TRP A 544 -8.70 13.44 7.58
N VAL A 545 -7.57 13.57 6.88
CA VAL A 545 -7.40 13.19 5.47
C VAL A 545 -6.66 11.85 5.39
N PRO A 546 -7.22 10.84 4.70
CA PRO A 546 -6.52 9.59 4.42
C PRO A 546 -5.32 9.81 3.51
N ASP A 547 -4.17 9.23 3.87
CA ASP A 547 -2.99 9.24 3.03
C ASP A 547 -3.01 8.05 2.06
N TRP A 548 -3.49 8.30 0.84
CA TRP A 548 -3.60 7.29 -0.22
C TRP A 548 -2.25 6.86 -0.80
N SER A 549 -1.18 7.63 -0.57
CA SER A 549 0.17 7.37 -1.10
C SER A 549 0.88 6.20 -0.39
N GLN A 550 0.40 5.80 0.78
CA GLN A 550 0.98 4.71 1.56
C GLN A 550 0.76 3.37 0.88
N TYR A 551 1.72 2.99 0.05
CA TYR A 551 1.90 1.64 -0.41
C TYR A 551 2.52 0.80 0.72
N ASN A 552 1.78 -0.18 1.22
CA ASN A 552 2.34 -1.19 2.11
C ASN A 552 1.84 -2.56 1.62
N PRO A 553 2.71 -3.54 1.37
CA PRO A 553 2.28 -4.92 1.09
C PRO A 553 1.38 -5.49 2.20
N LYS A 554 1.58 -5.07 3.46
CA LYS A 554 0.68 -5.34 4.59
C LYS A 554 -0.66 -4.60 4.47
N VAL A 555 -0.73 -3.48 3.73
CA VAL A 555 -1.99 -2.80 3.38
C VAL A 555 -2.83 -3.61 2.41
N ARG A 556 -2.31 -4.58 1.66
CA ARG A 556 -3.21 -5.51 0.96
C ARG A 556 -4.06 -6.30 1.95
N PHE A 557 -3.43 -6.88 2.98
CA PHE A 557 -4.15 -7.56 4.06
C PHE A 557 -4.94 -6.60 4.94
N GLN A 558 -4.48 -5.36 5.17
CA GLN A 558 -5.28 -4.36 5.91
C GLN A 558 -6.43 -3.80 5.07
N ALA A 559 -6.32 -3.70 3.74
CA ALA A 559 -7.39 -3.24 2.86
C ALA A 559 -8.46 -4.33 2.71
N GLU A 560 -8.04 -5.60 2.51
CA GLU A 560 -8.92 -6.77 2.61
C GLU A 560 -9.60 -6.80 3.99
N ARG A 561 -8.86 -6.58 5.09
CA ARG A 561 -9.44 -6.45 6.45
C ARG A 561 -10.31 -5.22 6.65
N LEU A 562 -10.01 -4.10 6.02
CA LEU A 562 -10.87 -2.92 6.05
C LEU A 562 -12.16 -3.19 5.29
N GLU A 563 -12.14 -4.00 4.21
CA GLU A 563 -13.37 -4.54 3.60
C GLU A 563 -14.12 -5.49 4.54
N HIS A 564 -13.41 -6.39 5.27
CA HIS A 564 -14.03 -7.22 6.33
C HIS A 564 -14.68 -6.35 7.41
N HIS A 565 -14.00 -5.29 7.83
CA HIS A 565 -14.47 -4.33 8.80
C HIS A 565 -15.64 -3.52 8.25
N ARG A 566 -15.66 -3.20 6.95
CA ARG A 566 -16.69 -2.37 6.32
C ARG A 566 -18.08 -2.97 6.50
N HIS A 567 -18.25 -4.28 6.30
CA HIS A 567 -19.56 -4.91 6.50
C HIS A 567 -20.07 -4.73 7.94
N VAL A 568 -19.20 -4.98 8.93
CA VAL A 568 -19.53 -4.82 10.35
C VAL A 568 -19.74 -3.33 10.71
N TYR A 569 -18.93 -2.41 10.19
CA TYR A 569 -19.04 -0.99 10.50
C TYR A 569 -20.20 -0.32 9.78
N ASN A 570 -20.62 -0.85 8.64
CA ASN A 570 -21.83 -0.42 7.96
C ASN A 570 -23.11 -0.77 8.75
N SER A 571 -23.05 -1.70 9.71
CA SER A 571 -24.18 -1.98 10.62
C SER A 571 -24.23 -1.02 11.82
N PHE A 572 -23.19 -0.21 12.03
CA PHE A 572 -23.12 0.76 13.12
C PHE A 572 -23.59 2.14 12.69
N ASN A 573 -24.11 2.88 13.66
CA ASN A 573 -24.57 4.24 13.47
C ASN A 573 -24.41 5.07 14.77
N SER A 574 -23.18 5.16 15.29
CA SER A 574 -22.93 5.83 16.57
C SER A 574 -23.34 7.31 16.61
N GLY A 575 -23.25 8.02 15.47
CA GLY A 575 -23.68 9.40 15.32
C GLY A 575 -25.19 9.60 15.15
N GLY A 576 -25.96 8.50 15.13
CA GLY A 576 -27.40 8.51 14.87
C GLY A 576 -27.75 8.86 13.43
N SER A 577 -29.03 9.13 13.15
CA SER A 577 -29.51 9.48 11.80
C SER A 577 -29.10 10.89 11.34
N SER A 578 -28.32 11.60 12.15
CA SER A 578 -27.87 12.96 11.91
C SER A 578 -26.66 12.94 10.97
N GLY A 579 -26.86 13.32 9.70
CA GLY A 579 -25.77 13.61 8.77
C GLY A 579 -24.91 14.79 9.23
N LEU A 580 -23.91 15.15 8.42
CA LEU A 580 -23.01 16.28 8.70
C LEU A 580 -23.78 17.61 8.86
N GLY A 581 -24.68 17.93 7.92
CA GLY A 581 -25.53 19.13 8.00
C GLY A 581 -24.73 20.43 8.18
N SER A 582 -25.25 21.37 8.96
CA SER A 582 -24.57 22.65 9.29
C SER A 582 -23.38 22.51 10.23
N ARG A 583 -23.11 21.32 10.79
CA ARG A 583 -22.04 21.05 11.76
C ARG A 583 -20.70 20.72 11.10
N TYR A 584 -20.65 20.72 9.77
CA TYR A 584 -19.44 20.47 9.00
C TYR A 584 -18.88 21.77 8.42
N PHE A 585 -17.60 22.00 8.65
CA PHE A 585 -16.84 23.05 7.98
C PHE A 585 -15.44 22.54 7.68
N SER A 586 -14.98 22.71 6.44
CA SER A 586 -13.61 22.45 6.04
C SER A 586 -13.10 23.58 5.16
N ASN A 587 -11.87 24.03 5.40
CA ASN A 587 -11.13 24.96 4.55
C ASN A 587 -9.82 24.35 4.03
N GLY A 588 -9.71 23.02 4.04
CA GLY A 588 -8.53 22.26 3.63
C GLY A 588 -7.46 22.10 4.72
N LYS A 589 -7.30 23.06 5.64
CA LYS A 589 -6.35 22.91 6.77
C LYS A 589 -7.04 22.51 8.06
N LEU A 590 -8.25 23.02 8.26
CA LEU A 590 -9.03 22.82 9.46
C LEU A 590 -10.34 22.14 9.09
N LEU A 591 -10.67 21.07 9.80
CA LEU A 591 -11.99 20.44 9.78
C LEU A 591 -12.69 20.71 11.11
N ARG A 592 -13.93 21.19 11.07
CA ARG A 592 -14.81 21.29 12.23
C ARG A 592 -16.00 20.35 12.06
N LEU A 593 -16.30 19.63 13.13
CA LEU A 593 -17.39 18.67 13.20
C LEU A 593 -18.16 18.83 14.50
N GLY A 594 -19.44 18.47 14.47
CA GLY A 594 -20.22 18.23 15.67
C GLY A 594 -19.72 16.98 16.39
N CYS A 595 -19.59 17.03 17.71
CA CYS A 595 -19.16 15.90 18.51
C CYS A 595 -19.88 15.74 19.85
N VAL A 596 -19.79 14.53 20.40
CA VAL A 596 -20.13 14.21 21.80
C VAL A 596 -18.91 13.60 22.45
N HIS A 597 -18.51 14.13 23.60
CA HIS A 597 -17.41 13.59 24.39
C HIS A 597 -17.88 12.40 25.23
N LEU A 598 -17.42 11.19 24.91
CA LEU A 598 -17.73 9.98 25.69
C LEU A 598 -16.86 9.86 26.94
N GLY A 599 -15.59 10.26 26.84
CA GLY A 599 -14.66 10.25 27.97
C GLY A 599 -13.21 10.20 27.53
N THR A 600 -12.33 9.86 28.47
CA THR A 600 -10.88 9.79 28.25
C THR A 600 -10.37 8.38 28.50
N VAL A 601 -9.46 7.90 27.66
CA VAL A 601 -8.82 6.59 27.79
C VAL A 601 -8.03 6.55 29.10
N SER A 602 -8.46 5.68 30.01
CA SER A 602 -7.88 5.52 31.34
C SER A 602 -6.89 4.36 31.43
N SER A 603 -7.05 3.32 30.61
CA SER A 603 -6.11 2.20 30.51
C SER A 603 -6.15 1.56 29.13
N ILE A 604 -5.04 0.92 28.75
CA ILE A 604 -4.84 0.29 27.44
C ILE A 604 -4.22 -1.10 27.59
N GLY A 605 -4.58 -2.02 26.70
CA GLY A 605 -4.05 -3.38 26.66
C GLY A 605 -2.89 -3.53 25.67
N GLN A 606 -2.32 -4.74 25.62
CA GLN A 606 -1.30 -5.04 24.62
C GLN A 606 -1.89 -5.04 23.20
N ARG A 607 -1.04 -4.76 22.21
CA ARG A 607 -1.42 -4.80 20.79
C ARG A 607 -1.51 -6.25 20.32
N LEU A 608 -2.57 -6.58 19.58
CA LEU A 608 -2.64 -7.85 18.89
C LEU A 608 -1.83 -7.81 17.59
N VAL A 609 -0.77 -8.62 17.50
CA VAL A 609 0.04 -8.82 16.30
C VAL A 609 0.25 -10.32 16.03
N TYR A 610 0.60 -10.65 14.79
CA TYR A 610 0.92 -12.01 14.36
C TYR A 610 2.18 -11.93 13.50
N ASP A 611 3.22 -12.66 13.88
CA ASP A 611 4.45 -12.84 13.09
C ASP A 611 4.17 -13.86 11.98
N ARG A 612 3.86 -13.38 10.77
CA ARG A 612 3.94 -14.19 9.54
C ARG A 612 5.35 -14.06 8.99
N GLU A 613 6.30 -14.82 9.49
CA GLU A 613 7.51 -15.07 8.69
C GLU A 613 7.13 -16.04 7.56
N GLU A 614 7.16 -15.59 6.30
CA GLU A 614 6.84 -16.43 5.13
C GLU A 614 7.88 -17.54 4.86
N ASN A 615 8.91 -17.71 5.70
CA ASN A 615 10.02 -18.64 5.45
C ASN A 615 10.42 -19.53 6.64
N LEU A 616 9.56 -19.78 7.63
CA LEU A 616 9.92 -20.67 8.75
C LEU A 616 9.00 -21.89 8.83
N THR A 617 9.54 -23.05 8.48
CA THR A 617 9.02 -24.36 8.89
C THR A 617 9.46 -24.62 10.33
N ASP A 618 8.61 -24.34 11.33
CA ASP A 618 8.76 -24.98 12.65
C ASP A 618 7.48 -24.91 13.51
N ASP A 619 7.12 -26.01 14.16
CA ASP A 619 5.97 -26.12 15.06
C ASP A 619 6.22 -25.38 16.40
N GLN A 620 7.48 -25.14 16.76
CA GLN A 620 7.87 -24.38 17.96
C GLN A 620 7.44 -22.90 17.89
N ASN A 621 7.42 -22.29 16.69
CA ASN A 621 7.00 -20.91 16.49
C ASN A 621 5.48 -20.73 16.63
N GLN A 622 4.70 -21.76 16.31
CA GLN A 622 3.23 -21.73 16.40
C GLN A 622 2.77 -21.73 17.87
N ILE A 623 3.42 -22.53 18.71
CA ILE A 623 3.19 -22.54 20.16
C ILE A 623 3.55 -21.18 20.77
N GLY A 624 4.65 -20.56 20.33
CA GLY A 624 5.03 -19.21 20.73
C GLY A 624 3.96 -18.16 20.38
N ALA A 625 3.42 -18.21 19.16
CA ALA A 625 2.35 -17.32 18.72
C ALA A 625 1.05 -17.48 19.53
N ILE A 626 0.63 -18.72 19.81
CA ILE A 626 -0.56 -19.02 20.62
C ILE A 626 -0.41 -18.50 22.04
N LYS A 627 0.76 -18.70 22.67
CA LYS A 627 1.06 -18.18 24.02
C LYS A 627 1.04 -16.66 24.06
N LYS A 628 1.67 -16.01 23.08
CA LYS A 628 1.66 -14.54 22.94
C LYS A 628 0.25 -14.00 22.75
N TRP A 629 -0.60 -14.71 21.99
CA TRP A 629 -2.00 -14.33 21.84
C TRP A 629 -2.79 -14.47 23.16
N ASN A 630 -2.56 -15.53 23.92
CA ASN A 630 -3.14 -15.70 25.25
C ASN A 630 -2.72 -14.58 26.22
N GLU A 631 -1.45 -14.16 26.20
CA GLU A 631 -0.95 -13.01 26.96
C GLU A 631 -1.71 -11.72 26.61
N VAL A 632 -1.88 -11.44 25.31
CA VAL A 632 -2.65 -10.28 24.85
C VAL A 632 -4.09 -10.33 25.38
N LEU A 633 -4.79 -11.46 25.26
CA LEU A 633 -6.14 -11.64 25.78
C LEU A 633 -6.21 -11.47 27.31
N ASN A 634 -5.20 -11.93 28.05
CA ASN A 634 -5.12 -11.72 29.50
C ASN A 634 -4.95 -10.24 29.85
N THR A 635 -4.14 -9.49 29.09
CA THR A 635 -4.02 -8.04 29.30
C THR A 635 -5.34 -7.33 29.02
N TRP A 636 -6.08 -7.75 28.00
CA TRP A 636 -7.39 -7.19 27.66
C TRP A 636 -8.42 -7.49 28.75
N ALA A 637 -8.43 -8.71 29.30
CA ALA A 637 -9.30 -9.05 30.43
C ALA A 637 -9.03 -8.17 31.66
N HIS A 638 -7.75 -7.87 31.97
CA HIS A 638 -7.38 -6.94 33.04
C HIS A 638 -7.84 -5.52 32.75
N VAL A 639 -7.63 -5.02 31.53
CA VAL A 639 -8.09 -3.68 31.12
C VAL A 639 -9.61 -3.57 31.20
N ALA A 640 -10.35 -4.62 30.84
CA ALA A 640 -11.79 -4.68 31.01
C ALA A 640 -12.24 -4.78 32.48
N GLY A 641 -11.31 -4.95 33.42
CA GLY A 641 -11.59 -5.06 34.85
C GLY A 641 -12.17 -6.40 35.26
N LEU A 642 -12.05 -7.47 34.46
CA LEU A 642 -12.63 -8.78 34.79
C LEU A 642 -12.13 -9.41 36.10
N PRO A 643 -10.85 -9.30 36.49
CA PRO A 643 -10.38 -9.81 37.78
C PRO A 643 -11.03 -9.11 38.97
N ASP A 644 -11.36 -7.82 38.82
CA ASP A 644 -11.89 -6.95 39.87
C ASP A 644 -13.41 -6.72 39.75
N ALA A 645 -14.06 -7.32 38.73
CA ALA A 645 -15.40 -6.95 38.29
C ALA A 645 -16.51 -7.26 39.29
N GLY A 646 -16.29 -8.13 40.29
CA GLY A 646 -17.25 -8.44 41.36
C GLY A 646 -18.71 -8.54 40.87
N VAL A 647 -19.61 -7.79 41.51
CA VAL A 647 -21.04 -7.62 41.15
C VAL A 647 -21.26 -6.31 40.36
N ALA A 648 -20.21 -5.65 39.87
CA ALA A 648 -20.32 -4.35 39.22
C ALA A 648 -21.04 -4.45 37.87
N THR A 649 -22.09 -3.65 37.71
CA THR A 649 -22.83 -3.52 36.45
C THR A 649 -22.01 -2.72 35.44
N TYR A 650 -21.97 -3.18 34.19
CA TYR A 650 -21.32 -2.43 33.11
C TYR A 650 -22.15 -1.17 32.79
N PRO A 651 -21.54 -0.01 32.45
CA PRO A 651 -22.28 1.26 32.29
C PRO A 651 -23.43 1.23 31.29
N ALA A 652 -23.33 0.44 30.22
CA ALA A 652 -24.40 0.27 29.23
C ALA A 652 -25.45 -0.81 29.60
N GLY A 653 -25.41 -1.32 30.84
CA GLY A 653 -26.18 -2.48 31.30
C GLY A 653 -25.38 -3.78 31.24
N ASN A 654 -25.95 -4.86 31.78
CA ASN A 654 -25.33 -6.20 31.91
C ASN A 654 -24.04 -6.23 32.76
N THR A 655 -23.20 -7.22 32.54
CA THR A 655 -21.97 -7.47 33.31
C THR A 655 -20.74 -7.12 32.46
N TYR A 656 -19.62 -6.81 33.12
CA TYR A 656 -18.33 -6.66 32.41
C TYR A 656 -17.93 -7.93 31.65
N LYS A 657 -18.34 -9.12 32.13
CA LYS A 657 -18.13 -10.37 31.42
C LYS A 657 -18.85 -10.37 30.07
N ASP A 658 -20.12 -9.95 30.04
CA ASP A 658 -20.91 -9.84 28.81
C ASP A 658 -20.32 -8.79 27.85
N ALA A 659 -19.99 -7.60 28.36
CA ALA A 659 -19.38 -6.56 27.56
C ALA A 659 -18.04 -7.01 26.95
N TYR A 660 -17.21 -7.74 27.71
CA TYR A 660 -15.88 -8.17 27.27
C TYR A 660 -15.94 -9.07 26.03
N TRP A 661 -16.67 -10.18 26.08
CA TRP A 661 -16.68 -11.13 24.98
C TRP A 661 -17.32 -10.54 23.71
N ARG A 662 -18.34 -9.68 23.85
CA ARG A 662 -18.93 -8.94 22.73
C ARG A 662 -17.94 -7.94 22.13
N THR A 663 -17.16 -7.27 22.98
CA THR A 663 -16.11 -6.31 22.54
C THR A 663 -15.01 -7.01 21.74
N LEU A 664 -14.61 -8.22 22.12
CA LEU A 664 -13.60 -9.01 21.39
C LEU A 664 -13.98 -9.24 19.92
N ILE A 665 -15.26 -9.27 19.59
CA ILE A 665 -15.76 -9.54 18.24
C ILE A 665 -16.59 -8.39 17.66
N SER A 666 -16.55 -7.21 18.28
CA SER A 666 -17.35 -6.05 17.87
C SER A 666 -18.86 -6.36 17.72
N ASP A 667 -19.42 -7.18 18.62
CA ASP A 667 -20.83 -7.63 18.60
C ASP A 667 -21.27 -8.39 17.33
N HIS A 668 -20.33 -8.95 16.56
CA HIS A 668 -20.61 -9.71 15.34
C HIS A 668 -19.78 -10.98 15.26
N ILE A 669 -20.28 -12.03 14.61
CA ILE A 669 -19.50 -13.20 14.22
C ILE A 669 -19.40 -13.26 12.70
N THR A 670 -18.18 -13.37 12.17
CA THR A 670 -17.96 -13.39 10.72
C THR A 670 -17.95 -14.82 10.19
N GLU A 671 -18.61 -15.06 9.05
CA GLU A 671 -18.55 -16.35 8.36
C GLU A 671 -17.17 -16.55 7.74
N VAL A 672 -16.55 -17.71 7.98
CA VAL A 672 -15.20 -18.05 7.53
C VAL A 672 -15.10 -17.98 6.01
N GLY A 673 -14.05 -17.33 5.50
CA GLY A 673 -13.83 -17.17 4.05
C GLY A 673 -14.80 -16.17 3.38
N THR A 674 -15.66 -15.51 4.13
CA THR A 674 -16.53 -14.44 3.64
C THR A 674 -16.23 -13.10 4.31
N TYR A 675 -16.88 -12.05 3.81
CA TYR A 675 -16.86 -10.70 4.40
C TYR A 675 -18.13 -10.40 5.22
N LEU A 676 -19.01 -11.39 5.40
CA LEU A 676 -20.31 -11.20 6.04
C LEU A 676 -20.20 -11.53 7.53
N GLY A 677 -20.71 -10.62 8.35
CA GLY A 677 -20.87 -10.78 9.79
C GLY A 677 -22.34 -10.71 10.18
N THR A 678 -22.75 -11.58 11.09
CA THR A 678 -24.07 -11.54 11.72
C THR A 678 -23.94 -11.03 13.15
N ARG A 679 -24.90 -10.22 13.58
CA ARG A 679 -24.93 -9.71 14.94
C ARG A 679 -25.23 -10.84 15.91
N ILE A 680 -24.45 -10.92 16.99
CA ILE A 680 -24.61 -11.96 18.01
C ILE A 680 -25.73 -11.64 19.01
N SER A 681 -26.33 -12.69 19.55
CA SER A 681 -27.38 -12.64 20.58
C SER A 681 -26.83 -13.05 21.96
N ALA A 682 -27.66 -13.00 23.00
CA ALA A 682 -27.29 -13.55 24.31
C ALA A 682 -27.12 -15.09 24.27
N ASN A 683 -27.80 -15.76 23.34
CA ASN A 683 -27.71 -17.21 23.19
C ASN A 683 -26.34 -17.65 22.70
N ASP A 684 -25.55 -16.80 22.06
CA ASP A 684 -24.22 -17.15 21.53
C ASP A 684 -23.13 -17.27 22.61
N TYR A 685 -23.45 -16.92 23.87
CA TYR A 685 -22.49 -16.98 24.97
C TYR A 685 -21.92 -18.39 25.19
N HIS A 686 -22.72 -19.46 25.04
CA HIS A 686 -22.24 -20.84 25.18
C HIS A 686 -21.17 -21.20 24.14
N ARG A 687 -21.23 -20.59 22.94
CA ARG A 687 -20.26 -20.79 21.86
C ARG A 687 -18.94 -20.12 22.20
N TYR A 688 -19.01 -18.89 22.72
CA TYR A 688 -17.84 -18.19 23.25
C TYR A 688 -17.17 -18.98 24.38
N GLU A 689 -17.95 -19.51 25.31
CA GLU A 689 -17.42 -20.29 26.44
C GLU A 689 -16.74 -21.58 25.99
N SER A 690 -17.37 -22.29 25.05
CA SER A 690 -16.79 -23.49 24.41
C SER A 690 -15.46 -23.18 23.73
N TRP A 691 -15.40 -22.08 22.96
CA TRP A 691 -14.17 -21.61 22.32
C TRP A 691 -13.09 -21.25 23.35
N ARG A 692 -13.45 -20.53 24.41
CA ARG A 692 -12.50 -20.09 25.45
C ARG A 692 -11.89 -21.31 26.18
N GLN A 693 -12.69 -22.32 26.48
CA GLN A 693 -12.21 -23.56 27.07
C GLN A 693 -11.23 -24.27 26.14
N TRP A 694 -11.62 -24.48 24.87
CA TRP A 694 -10.77 -25.08 23.86
C TRP A 694 -9.44 -24.33 23.70
N PHE A 695 -9.48 -23.00 23.64
CA PHE A 695 -8.28 -22.17 23.50
C PHE A 695 -7.37 -22.29 24.72
N SER A 696 -7.93 -22.33 25.93
CA SER A 696 -7.16 -22.56 27.16
C SER A 696 -6.47 -23.93 27.16
N GLU A 697 -7.16 -24.98 26.70
CA GLU A 697 -6.58 -26.32 26.58
C GLU A 697 -5.46 -26.38 25.55
N LEU A 698 -5.61 -25.67 24.41
CA LEU A 698 -4.58 -25.54 23.38
C LEU A 698 -3.32 -24.84 23.92
N VAL A 699 -3.48 -23.77 24.71
CA VAL A 699 -2.36 -23.04 25.32
C VAL A 699 -1.60 -23.91 26.33
N GLN A 700 -2.31 -24.72 27.11
CA GLN A 700 -1.73 -25.58 28.16
C GLN A 700 -1.07 -26.83 27.58
N GLN A 701 -1.67 -27.44 26.57
CA GLN A 701 -1.22 -28.69 25.95
C GLN A 701 -1.27 -28.57 24.43
N PRO A 702 -0.27 -27.88 23.83
CA PRO A 702 -0.15 -27.83 22.38
C PRO A 702 0.21 -29.23 21.86
N ASP A 703 -0.57 -29.75 20.93
CA ASP A 703 -0.27 -30.96 20.18
C ASP A 703 -0.36 -30.68 18.68
N GLU A 704 0.28 -31.52 17.86
CA GLU A 704 0.35 -31.34 16.40
C GLU A 704 -1.04 -31.23 15.76
N ARG A 705 -2.05 -31.95 16.28
CA ARG A 705 -3.42 -31.91 15.73
C ARG A 705 -4.14 -30.61 16.05
N LYS A 706 -4.03 -30.12 17.29
CA LYS A 706 -4.64 -28.85 17.70
C LYS A 706 -3.93 -27.65 17.08
N THR A 707 -2.62 -27.75 16.86
CA THR A 707 -1.81 -26.71 16.21
C THR A 707 -2.07 -26.69 14.70
N ALA A 708 -2.19 -27.86 14.05
CA ALA A 708 -2.66 -27.97 12.67
C ALA A 708 -4.11 -27.48 12.50
N PHE A 709 -5.00 -27.81 13.43
CA PHE A 709 -6.37 -27.28 13.44
C PHE A 709 -6.37 -25.75 13.57
N TYR A 710 -5.56 -25.17 14.47
CA TYR A 710 -5.39 -23.71 14.55
C TYR A 710 -4.84 -23.09 13.26
N LYS A 711 -3.90 -23.76 12.58
CA LYS A 711 -3.40 -23.35 11.26
C LYS A 711 -4.48 -23.42 10.17
N ASP A 712 -5.29 -24.48 10.18
CA ASP A 712 -6.45 -24.64 9.29
C ASP A 712 -7.57 -23.64 9.62
N CYS A 713 -7.70 -23.21 10.89
CA CYS A 713 -8.58 -22.10 11.30
C CYS A 713 -8.16 -20.75 10.74
N LEU A 714 -6.85 -20.54 10.61
CA LEU A 714 -6.28 -19.37 9.94
C LEU A 714 -6.27 -19.54 8.41
N GLY A 715 -6.52 -20.75 7.89
CA GLY A 715 -6.73 -21.09 6.49
C GLY A 715 -8.22 -21.16 6.11
N GLU A 716 -8.53 -21.26 4.82
CA GLU A 716 -9.91 -21.15 4.30
C GLU A 716 -10.84 -22.38 4.57
N ASN A 717 -10.52 -23.31 5.49
CA ASN A 717 -11.27 -24.57 5.65
C ASN A 717 -12.21 -24.66 6.88
N ARG A 718 -13.51 -24.61 6.55
CA ARG A 718 -14.68 -25.43 6.97
C ARG A 718 -14.89 -25.77 8.46
N ASP A 719 -15.21 -24.78 9.28
CA ASP A 719 -16.16 -24.98 10.40
C ASP A 719 -16.89 -23.66 10.75
N HIS A 720 -18.14 -23.75 11.19
CA HIS A 720 -19.12 -22.65 11.10
C HIS A 720 -19.05 -21.55 12.18
N ASP A 721 -18.36 -21.72 13.32
CA ASP A 721 -18.44 -20.78 14.45
C ASP A 721 -17.06 -20.47 15.09
N ARG A 722 -16.23 -19.64 14.44
CA ARG A 722 -14.83 -19.37 14.88
C ARG A 722 -14.64 -17.96 15.45
N PHE A 723 -14.73 -17.86 16.77
CA PHE A 723 -14.39 -16.66 17.55
C PHE A 723 -12.94 -16.23 17.33
N ASP A 724 -12.01 -17.16 17.21
CA ASP A 724 -10.60 -16.89 16.92
C ASP A 724 -10.42 -16.15 15.59
N TRP A 725 -11.05 -16.61 14.52
CA TRP A 725 -11.03 -15.95 13.21
C TRP A 725 -11.57 -14.52 13.30
N THR A 726 -12.71 -14.35 13.97
CA THR A 726 -13.35 -13.03 14.12
C THR A 726 -12.48 -12.09 14.96
N ILE A 727 -11.96 -12.55 16.10
CA ILE A 727 -11.08 -11.77 16.99
C ILE A 727 -9.83 -11.33 16.23
N MET A 728 -9.19 -12.25 15.50
CA MET A 728 -7.96 -11.98 14.76
C MET A 728 -8.21 -10.99 13.63
N ASN A 729 -9.28 -11.15 12.85
CA ASN A 729 -9.55 -10.26 11.73
C ASN A 729 -9.98 -8.87 12.19
N MET A 730 -10.85 -8.77 13.19
CA MET A 730 -11.38 -7.49 13.67
C MET A 730 -10.37 -6.67 14.48
N ASN A 731 -9.39 -7.33 15.10
CA ASN A 731 -8.50 -6.70 16.08
C ASN A 731 -7.01 -6.77 15.77
N TYR A 732 -6.58 -7.32 14.64
CA TYR A 732 -5.17 -7.26 14.26
C TYR A 732 -4.69 -5.81 14.16
N GLY A 733 -3.59 -5.49 14.83
CA GLY A 733 -3.06 -4.14 14.91
C GLY A 733 -3.88 -3.20 15.81
N ARG A 734 -4.80 -3.74 16.62
CA ARG A 734 -5.62 -3.01 17.58
C ARG A 734 -5.34 -3.47 19.00
N ARG A 735 -5.89 -2.73 19.96
CA ARG A 735 -5.85 -3.07 21.38
C ARG A 735 -7.13 -2.66 22.09
N MET A 736 -7.40 -3.35 23.20
CA MET A 736 -8.48 -2.99 24.10
C MET A 736 -8.11 -1.75 24.91
N PHE A 737 -9.12 -0.94 25.23
CA PHE A 737 -8.98 0.19 26.13
C PHE A 737 -10.19 0.30 27.06
N ARG A 738 -10.00 1.02 28.16
CA ARG A 738 -11.07 1.44 29.07
C ARG A 738 -11.15 2.95 29.12
N ILE A 739 -12.37 3.47 29.25
CA ILE A 739 -12.67 4.89 29.43
C ILE A 739 -12.84 5.16 30.93
N ASN A 740 -12.56 6.39 31.37
CA ASN A 740 -12.74 6.81 32.77
C ASN A 740 -14.15 6.59 33.35
N ASN A 741 -15.19 6.52 32.52
CA ASN A 741 -16.56 6.17 32.93
C ASN A 741 -16.82 4.66 33.04
N GLY A 742 -15.80 3.83 32.86
CA GLY A 742 -15.87 2.37 32.99
C GLY A 742 -16.15 1.60 31.70
N MET A 743 -16.59 2.27 30.62
CA MET A 743 -16.84 1.60 29.34
C MET A 743 -15.56 1.05 28.71
N ILE A 744 -15.70 -0.02 27.93
CA ILE A 744 -14.58 -0.71 27.27
C ILE A 744 -14.76 -0.69 25.75
N GLY A 745 -13.64 -0.76 25.04
CA GLY A 745 -13.65 -0.71 23.59
C GLY A 745 -12.38 -1.26 22.93
N MET A 746 -12.39 -1.30 21.60
CA MET A 746 -11.26 -1.67 20.75
C MET A 746 -10.88 -0.50 19.84
N GLY A 747 -9.60 -0.17 19.73
CA GLY A 747 -9.15 0.96 18.91
C GLY A 747 -7.75 0.77 18.35
N SER A 748 -7.25 1.80 17.66
CA SER A 748 -5.92 1.80 17.02
C SER A 748 -4.80 1.45 18.02
N ALA A 749 -3.79 0.69 17.58
CA ALA A 749 -2.56 0.50 18.36
C ALA A 749 -1.84 1.82 18.70
N ASP A 750 -2.16 2.90 18.01
CA ASP A 750 -1.49 4.20 18.14
C ASP A 750 -2.09 5.09 19.24
N MET A 751 -3.18 4.64 19.87
CA MET A 751 -3.84 5.35 20.97
C MET A 751 -2.89 5.54 22.15
N LEU A 752 -3.16 6.44 23.08
CA LEU A 752 -2.41 6.56 24.33
C LEU A 752 -3.41 6.75 25.47
N GLN A 753 -2.96 6.44 26.68
CA GLN A 753 -3.68 6.89 27.87
C GLN A 753 -3.77 8.42 27.85
N GLY A 754 -4.95 8.97 28.12
CA GLY A 754 -5.23 10.40 27.98
C GLY A 754 -5.83 10.81 26.63
N ASP A 755 -5.84 9.93 25.62
CA ASP A 755 -6.61 10.19 24.40
C ASP A 755 -8.11 10.29 24.71
N ARG A 756 -8.83 11.14 23.97
CA ARG A 756 -10.26 11.32 24.13
C ARG A 756 -11.02 10.40 23.18
N VAL A 757 -12.16 9.90 23.64
CA VAL A 757 -13.10 9.14 22.82
C VAL A 757 -14.31 10.03 22.53
N VAL A 758 -14.60 10.24 21.26
CA VAL A 758 -15.69 11.12 20.80
C VAL A 758 -16.57 10.42 19.79
N ILE A 759 -17.85 10.76 19.78
CA ILE A 759 -18.75 10.48 18.66
C ILE A 759 -18.76 11.72 17.77
N LEU A 760 -18.64 11.52 16.46
CA LEU A 760 -18.71 12.60 15.48
C LEU A 760 -20.05 12.52 14.73
N CYS A 761 -20.69 13.66 14.45
CA CYS A 761 -21.87 13.69 13.61
C CYS A 761 -21.56 13.12 12.21
N GLY A 762 -22.47 12.33 11.62
CA GLY A 762 -22.21 11.61 10.38
C GLY A 762 -21.20 10.44 10.49
N GLY A 763 -20.73 10.12 11.71
CA GLY A 763 -19.82 9.01 11.99
C GLY A 763 -20.55 7.72 12.38
N ARG A 764 -20.18 6.60 11.73
CA ARG A 764 -20.73 5.27 12.06
C ARG A 764 -20.16 4.69 13.35
N THR A 765 -18.96 5.13 13.73
CA THR A 765 -18.22 4.64 14.90
C THR A 765 -17.69 5.78 15.76
N PRO A 766 -17.40 5.54 17.05
CA PRO A 766 -16.61 6.45 17.86
C PRO A 766 -15.18 6.63 17.31
N PHE A 767 -14.55 7.76 17.61
CA PHE A 767 -13.19 8.10 17.20
C PHE A 767 -12.31 8.42 18.41
N LEU A 768 -11.05 8.00 18.32
CA LEU A 768 -9.98 8.35 19.23
C LEU A 768 -9.31 9.63 18.72
N VAL A 769 -9.24 10.64 19.58
CA VAL A 769 -8.68 11.96 19.23
C VAL A 769 -7.71 12.43 20.30
N ARG A 770 -6.63 13.08 19.87
CA ARG A 770 -5.57 13.58 20.75
C ARG A 770 -5.49 15.10 20.67
N PRO A 771 -5.50 15.83 21.80
CA PRO A 771 -5.26 17.28 21.79
C PRO A 771 -3.88 17.61 21.21
N VAL A 772 -3.78 18.66 20.40
CA VAL A 772 -2.51 19.23 19.93
C VAL A 772 -2.08 20.33 20.92
N ASP A 773 -0.78 20.43 21.20
CA ASP A 773 -0.21 21.31 22.22
C ASP A 773 -0.72 22.78 22.11
N PRO A 774 -1.04 23.47 23.22
CA PRO A 774 -1.73 24.77 23.20
C PRO A 774 -0.97 25.91 22.50
N GLU A 775 0.36 25.84 22.38
CA GLU A 775 1.16 26.93 21.78
C GLU A 775 0.96 27.04 20.26
N SER A 776 0.69 25.92 19.57
CA SER A 776 0.33 25.90 18.14
C SER A 776 -1.14 26.28 17.90
N ALA A 777 -1.94 26.33 18.97
CA ALA A 777 -3.39 26.46 18.99
C ALA A 777 -3.87 27.90 19.22
N SER A 778 -3.18 28.89 18.62
CA SER A 778 -3.53 30.32 18.72
C SER A 778 -4.93 30.69 18.17
N LYS A 779 -5.78 29.72 17.80
CA LYS A 779 -7.16 29.87 17.31
C LYS A 779 -8.17 28.83 17.82
N GLY A 780 -7.91 28.14 18.96
CA GLY A 780 -8.84 27.19 19.61
C GLY A 780 -8.26 25.78 19.80
N GLN A 781 -8.80 24.98 20.74
CA GLN A 781 -8.35 23.59 20.99
C GLN A 781 -8.48 22.76 19.71
N ALA A 782 -7.35 22.43 19.08
CA ALA A 782 -7.29 21.54 17.92
C ALA A 782 -6.89 20.13 18.35
N HIS A 783 -7.39 19.14 17.61
CA HIS A 783 -7.16 17.72 17.88
C HIS A 783 -6.61 17.02 16.63
N GLN A 784 -5.95 15.89 16.85
CA GLN A 784 -5.57 14.94 15.81
C GLN A 784 -6.46 13.70 15.90
N ILE A 785 -6.92 13.20 14.76
CA ILE A 785 -7.59 11.90 14.67
C ILE A 785 -6.54 10.79 14.74
N ILE A 786 -6.67 9.92 15.74
CA ILE A 786 -5.79 8.76 15.96
C ILE A 786 -6.35 7.52 15.23
N GLY A 787 -7.67 7.38 15.19
CA GLY A 787 -8.35 6.32 14.47
C GLY A 787 -9.76 6.06 15.01
N TYR A 788 -10.49 5.20 14.32
CA TYR A 788 -11.82 4.77 14.78
C TYR A 788 -11.73 3.76 15.92
N ALA A 789 -12.84 3.62 16.65
CA ALA A 789 -12.97 2.71 17.77
C ALA A 789 -14.32 1.97 17.75
N TYR A 790 -14.36 0.80 18.36
CA TYR A 790 -15.59 0.16 18.81
C TYR A 790 -15.72 0.41 20.31
N VAL A 791 -16.88 0.84 20.78
CA VAL A 791 -17.19 1.01 22.21
C VAL A 791 -18.48 0.28 22.51
N HIS A 792 -18.44 -0.71 23.41
CA HIS A 792 -19.61 -1.53 23.67
C HIS A 792 -20.73 -0.71 24.33
N GLY A 793 -21.92 -0.76 23.73
CA GLY A 793 -23.13 -0.05 24.18
C GLY A 793 -23.37 1.34 23.57
N ILE A 794 -22.54 1.78 22.62
CA ILE A 794 -22.60 3.13 22.03
C ILE A 794 -22.58 3.12 20.48
N MET A 795 -22.68 1.93 19.85
CA MET A 795 -22.48 1.77 18.40
C MET A 795 -23.73 2.08 17.56
N HIS A 796 -24.89 2.33 18.16
CA HIS A 796 -26.18 2.46 17.47
C HIS A 796 -26.93 3.76 17.81
N GLY A 797 -26.20 4.80 18.21
CA GLY A 797 -26.76 6.14 18.43
C GLY A 797 -27.20 6.40 19.87
N GLU A 798 -26.86 5.54 20.81
CA GLU A 798 -27.27 5.61 22.22
C GLU A 798 -26.81 6.92 22.91
N ALA A 799 -25.69 7.50 22.44
CA ALA A 799 -25.16 8.77 22.93
C ALA A 799 -25.31 9.92 21.93
N ALA A 800 -26.01 9.72 20.80
CA ALA A 800 -26.25 10.78 19.82
C ALA A 800 -27.40 11.71 20.30
N PRO A 801 -27.20 13.04 20.36
CA PRO A 801 -28.23 13.99 20.70
C PRO A 801 -29.40 13.94 19.70
N ALA A 802 -30.63 14.05 20.21
CA ALA A 802 -31.84 14.06 19.39
C ALA A 802 -32.00 15.35 18.56
N ASN A 803 -31.40 16.46 19.01
CA ASN A 803 -31.55 17.79 18.43
C ASN A 803 -30.17 18.43 18.14
N ASP A 804 -30.16 19.40 17.22
CA ASP A 804 -28.94 20.08 16.77
C ASP A 804 -28.17 20.83 17.89
N GLU A 805 -28.86 21.28 18.94
CA GLU A 805 -28.28 22.03 20.06
C GLU A 805 -27.43 21.18 21.03
N GLY A 806 -27.52 19.85 20.95
CA GLY A 806 -26.81 18.95 21.86
C GLY A 806 -25.40 18.55 21.41
N TRP A 807 -24.94 19.05 20.26
CA TRP A 807 -23.63 18.74 19.69
C TRP A 807 -22.61 19.84 20.02
N ASP A 808 -21.50 19.47 20.66
CA ASP A 808 -20.33 20.35 20.78
C ASP A 808 -19.58 20.45 19.44
N ILE A 809 -18.69 21.44 19.29
CA ILE A 809 -17.84 21.55 18.10
C ILE A 809 -16.40 21.18 18.44
N ILE A 810 -15.84 20.25 17.67
CA ILE A 810 -14.43 19.87 17.72
C ILE A 810 -13.71 20.27 16.43
N SER A 811 -12.43 20.62 16.54
CA SER A 811 -11.60 21.04 15.41
C SER A 811 -10.44 20.06 15.19
N PHE A 812 -10.18 19.70 13.94
CA PHE A 812 -9.10 18.80 13.55
C PHE A 812 -8.13 19.48 12.58
N VAL A 813 -6.84 19.23 12.82
CA VAL A 813 -5.72 19.70 11.98
C VAL A 813 -4.93 18.55 11.40
#